data_AF-A0A257CFF0-F1
#
_entry.id   AF-A0A257CFF0-F1
#
_cell.length_a   1.000
_cell.length_b   1.000
_cell.length_c   1.000
_cell.angle_alpha   90.00
_cell.angle_beta   90.00
_cell.angle_gamma   90.00
#
_symmetry.space_group_name_H-M   'P 1'
#
loop_
_entity.id
_entity.type
_entity.pdbx_description
1 polymer ?
#
loop_
_entity_poly.entity_id
_entity_poly.type
_entity_poly.pdbx_seq_one_letter_code
_entity_poly.pdbx_strand_id
1 'polypeptide(L)'
;MRQTPLSAALLLAFCAPLAFASTSGVVISQVYGGGGNTGSVYKSDFIELRNAGSAPVSLNGWSVQYASAAGSSWGVTALSNVTLQPGQYYLVQQSTGSGGTTNLPTADATGTFTMSATAGKVALVTSTTALTGTSPTGTTLEDLVGYGTTANAFEGSTGPAPAPSATLADVRAAAGCTDTNDNKADFTAVDAIPRNSATSYTACAGSGGGGGGGGGGGGGGGGGGGGSDTTVSLSIPQIQGTGRASAYAGRSVRTQGVVTLVTNNSFYMQDLVGDGNPATSDGILVFTSTKPTVAAGQLVSLVGTVAEFNTGAAGNADTVANTVTQLTTISQLQVLGTGYSITPVSLTLPLASRDDFERVEGMLVNIAGPLTVSQNYFLGRFGQLTLSAGRLETPTNKHRPGSSQALALAALNARSRVMLDDATSLQNPNPTPWLAGDNTVRAGDTLSSVTGVVDFGLASSTNTEPGDWKIQPVQVGTFSRANARTVVPPKVGGNLKLGSFNVLNYFTTFTNGSTATGQTGQGCTLGNSNAASNCRGASNLAEFNRQRSKIIEAMAAIDADALGLMEIQNNGSTAVQNLVDGLNARVGAGTYAAVPDPAAGTGTDAIKVAMIYKPGKLTRVGASQSDAAAINNRPPLAQTFAAANGEKFTLVVNHLKSKGSCPAAGDADAAGNTDAGDGQGCWNAQRVAQAQRLATWLATATAGAPDALMVGDFNAYAQEDPINALTSTGFVDQIGRYNSFGYSYVFDGAAGRLDHALTTASMSAKVTRAVEWHINADEPAIIDYNTEFKQPACATCGPDYYTATPYRSSDHDPVVLGLQLSKVIQGTSGRDTLTGSAGDDTIIGGEGADTLTGGAGVNTYVYNSIRDAGDTITDFAPGKDLIDLRNLLASLGWTGTDAVTDGLVRLQDVAAGCAVQIDTDGPTGTAAFRTLVTLRGVSASQLVVSRDLVQRTTVFAERKKK
;
A
#
# COMPACT_ATOMS: atom_id res chain seq x y z
N MET A 1 -27.21 33.09 16.72
CA MET A 1 -27.09 33.67 18.08
C MET A 1 -26.06 32.84 18.83
N ARG A 2 -24.83 33.33 18.94
CA ARG A 2 -24.17 33.79 20.17
C ARG A 2 -24.12 32.75 21.29
N GLN A 3 -22.92 32.26 21.62
CA GLN A 3 -22.29 32.43 22.94
C GLN A 3 -20.80 32.05 22.88
N THR A 4 -19.95 33.05 23.13
CA THR A 4 -18.50 33.01 23.34
C THR A 4 -18.21 32.99 24.84
N PRO A 5 -17.21 32.26 25.36
CA PRO A 5 -16.70 32.49 26.70
C PRO A 5 -15.63 33.60 26.71
N LEU A 6 -15.76 34.51 27.68
CA LEU A 6 -14.82 35.58 28.01
C LEU A 6 -13.46 35.01 28.44
N SER A 7 -12.38 35.55 27.90
CA SER A 7 -11.05 35.49 28.51
C SER A 7 -10.69 36.86 29.06
N ALA A 8 -10.35 36.89 30.35
CA ALA A 8 -9.91 38.07 31.08
C ALA A 8 -8.53 38.52 30.57
N ALA A 9 -8.44 39.79 30.16
CA ALA A 9 -7.18 40.44 29.82
C ALA A 9 -6.45 40.85 31.12
N LEU A 10 -5.37 40.14 31.44
CA LEU A 10 -4.39 40.56 32.42
C LEU A 10 -3.42 41.53 31.73
N LEU A 11 -3.44 42.81 32.08
CA LEU A 11 -2.42 43.77 31.64
C LEU A 11 -1.07 43.39 32.28
N LEU A 12 -0.23 42.67 31.55
CA LEU A 12 1.20 42.62 31.79
C LEU A 12 1.83 43.81 31.05
N ALA A 13 2.33 44.77 31.83
CA ALA A 13 3.16 45.84 31.32
C ALA A 13 4.45 45.24 30.73
N PHE A 14 4.52 45.16 29.39
CA PHE A 14 5.76 44.89 28.68
C PHE A 14 6.66 46.10 28.82
N CYS A 15 7.64 46.02 29.71
CA CYS A 15 8.82 46.86 29.64
C CYS A 15 9.65 46.34 28.46
N ALA A 16 9.76 47.11 27.38
CA ALA A 16 10.58 46.74 26.23
C ALA A 16 12.05 46.64 26.68
N PRO A 17 12.74 45.50 26.48
CA PRO A 17 14.19 45.47 26.65
C PRO A 17 14.83 46.33 25.55
N LEU A 18 15.76 47.19 25.96
CA LEU A 18 16.59 47.98 25.05
C LEU A 18 17.43 47.00 24.21
N ALA A 19 17.42 47.19 22.89
CA ALA A 19 18.33 46.52 21.97
C ALA A 19 19.78 46.98 22.25
N PHE A 20 20.70 46.03 22.46
CA PHE A 20 22.12 46.30 22.66
C PHE A 20 22.86 46.01 21.35
N ALA A 21 23.42 47.04 20.71
CA ALA A 21 24.35 46.84 19.61
C ALA A 21 25.76 46.68 20.19
N SER A 22 26.48 45.63 19.79
CA SER A 22 27.90 45.51 20.13
C SER A 22 28.66 46.77 19.72
N THR A 23 29.29 47.43 20.70
CA THR A 23 29.98 48.71 20.45
C THR A 23 31.38 48.51 19.90
N SER A 24 31.95 47.34 20.18
CA SER A 24 33.23 46.85 19.69
C SER A 24 33.12 46.08 18.38
N GLY A 25 31.93 45.55 18.06
CA GLY A 25 31.70 44.60 16.99
C GLY A 25 32.02 43.14 17.38
N VAL A 26 32.39 42.85 18.62
CA VAL A 26 32.50 41.46 19.10
C VAL A 26 31.15 40.98 19.62
N VAL A 27 30.71 39.84 19.11
CA VAL A 27 29.40 39.23 19.41
C VAL A 27 29.56 37.77 19.82
N ILE A 28 28.59 37.24 20.56
CA ILE A 28 28.40 35.83 20.84
C ILE A 28 27.89 35.17 19.55
N SER A 29 28.68 34.30 18.94
CA SER A 29 28.32 33.62 17.70
C SER A 29 27.69 32.25 17.91
N GLN A 30 27.94 31.58 19.04
CA GLN A 30 27.27 30.32 19.39
C GLN A 30 27.10 30.13 20.90
N VAL A 31 26.00 29.48 21.29
CA VAL A 31 25.71 29.06 22.66
C VAL A 31 25.35 27.58 22.68
N TYR A 32 26.09 26.78 23.45
CA TYR A 32 25.83 25.35 23.62
C TYR A 32 25.93 24.94 25.08
N GLY A 33 24.79 24.64 25.71
CA GLY A 33 24.68 24.11 27.08
C GLY A 33 24.36 22.62 27.16
N GLY A 34 24.60 21.88 26.06
CA GLY A 34 24.32 20.45 25.95
C GLY A 34 25.48 19.55 26.40
N GLY A 35 26.61 20.13 26.80
CA GLY A 35 27.89 19.47 26.95
C GLY A 35 27.89 18.37 27.99
N GLY A 36 28.17 17.15 27.54
CA GLY A 36 28.26 16.00 28.43
C GLY A 36 26.92 15.55 29.02
N ASN A 37 25.81 15.97 28.43
CA ASN A 37 24.49 15.36 28.66
C ASN A 37 24.36 14.00 27.93
N THR A 38 23.40 13.17 28.34
CA THR A 38 23.09 11.91 27.62
C THR A 38 22.69 12.20 26.17
N GLY A 39 23.37 11.56 25.22
CA GLY A 39 23.13 11.76 23.78
C GLY A 39 23.84 12.96 23.16
N SER A 40 24.64 13.71 23.93
CA SER A 40 25.43 14.82 23.39
C SER A 40 26.61 14.36 22.51
N VAL A 41 26.98 15.19 21.54
CA VAL A 41 28.19 14.99 20.72
C VAL A 41 29.42 15.50 21.46
N TYR A 42 29.36 16.72 22.00
CA TYR A 42 30.47 17.33 22.72
C TYR A 42 30.40 17.09 24.23
N LYS A 43 31.55 16.87 24.86
CA LYS A 43 31.65 16.62 26.31
C LYS A 43 31.49 17.87 27.18
N SER A 44 31.71 19.04 26.61
CA SER A 44 31.78 20.31 27.35
C SER A 44 30.81 21.32 26.77
N ASP A 45 30.21 22.10 27.67
CA ASP A 45 29.48 23.31 27.31
C ASP A 45 30.45 24.31 26.66
N PHE A 46 29.94 25.17 25.78
CA PHE A 46 30.77 26.24 25.23
C PHE A 46 29.98 27.49 24.82
N ILE A 47 30.72 28.59 24.78
CA ILE A 47 30.30 29.87 24.20
C ILE A 47 31.35 30.23 23.15
N GLU A 48 30.91 30.56 21.94
CA GLU A 48 31.78 31.05 20.87
C GLU A 48 31.55 32.55 20.68
N LEU A 49 32.62 33.30 20.53
CA LEU A 49 32.59 34.71 20.15
C LEU A 49 33.11 34.88 18.73
N ARG A 50 32.72 35.97 18.08
CA ARG A 50 33.26 36.42 16.79
C ARG A 50 33.43 37.93 16.80
N ASN A 51 34.51 38.42 16.21
CA ASN A 51 34.62 39.83 15.85
C ASN A 51 33.87 40.07 14.53
N ALA A 52 32.61 40.49 14.60
CA ALA A 52 31.81 40.90 13.45
C ALA A 52 32.12 42.34 12.98
N GLY A 53 32.89 43.10 13.76
CA GLY A 53 33.35 44.44 13.42
C GLY A 53 34.47 44.49 12.38
N SER A 54 34.84 45.70 12.00
CA SER A 54 35.87 45.96 10.99
C SER A 54 37.26 46.26 11.55
N ALA A 55 37.44 46.26 12.88
CA ALA A 55 38.69 46.59 13.55
C ALA A 55 39.11 45.49 14.53
N PRO A 56 40.43 45.27 14.76
CA PRO A 56 40.90 44.34 15.79
C PRO A 56 40.47 44.81 17.20
N VAL A 57 40.01 43.89 18.05
CA VAL A 57 39.52 44.19 19.41
C VAL A 57 40.34 43.44 20.45
N SER A 58 40.84 44.15 21.46
CA SER A 58 41.50 43.52 22.61
C SER A 58 40.46 43.02 23.62
N LEU A 59 40.52 41.74 23.96
CA LEU A 59 39.65 41.10 24.96
C LEU A 59 40.22 41.22 26.39
N ASN A 60 41.28 42.02 26.58
CA ASN A 60 41.91 42.18 27.89
C ASN A 60 40.93 42.72 28.94
N GLY A 61 40.74 41.97 30.03
CA GLY A 61 39.83 42.33 31.11
C GLY A 61 38.35 42.02 30.84
N TRP A 62 38.03 41.36 29.73
CA TRP A 62 36.66 40.97 29.39
C TRP A 62 36.28 39.63 30.02
N SER A 63 34.97 39.35 30.08
CA SER A 63 34.43 38.06 30.51
C SER A 63 33.21 37.65 29.68
N VAL A 64 32.98 36.35 29.59
CA VAL A 64 31.64 35.82 29.31
C VAL A 64 30.99 35.44 30.64
N GLN A 65 29.73 35.82 30.81
CA GLN A 65 28.98 35.59 32.03
C GLN A 65 27.68 34.84 31.75
N TYR A 66 27.27 33.95 32.65
CA TYR A 66 26.09 33.11 32.47
C TYR A 66 25.16 33.17 33.68
N ALA A 67 23.85 33.20 33.42
CA ALA A 67 22.80 33.02 34.42
C ALA A 67 21.71 32.07 33.90
N SER A 68 21.01 31.40 34.80
CA SER A 68 19.81 30.62 34.43
C SER A 68 18.72 31.53 33.86
N ALA A 69 17.78 30.94 33.11
CA ALA A 69 16.74 31.66 32.37
C ALA A 69 16.05 32.79 33.17
N ALA A 70 15.72 32.54 34.45
CA ALA A 70 15.14 33.52 35.36
C ALA A 70 16.08 34.06 36.45
N GLY A 71 17.33 33.59 36.50
CA GLY A 71 18.30 33.88 37.56
C GLY A 71 18.81 35.32 37.55
N SER A 72 19.26 35.79 38.73
CA SER A 72 19.85 37.12 38.96
C SER A 72 21.33 37.08 39.38
N SER A 73 21.90 35.88 39.47
CA SER A 73 23.30 35.65 39.83
C SER A 73 24.06 35.16 38.60
N TRP A 74 25.16 35.84 38.27
CA TRP A 74 25.92 35.59 37.05
C TRP A 74 27.26 34.94 37.37
N GLY A 75 27.52 33.77 36.79
CA GLY A 75 28.84 33.13 36.81
C GLY A 75 29.76 33.82 35.82
N VAL A 76 31.05 33.98 36.15
CA VAL A 76 32.01 34.76 35.35
C VAL A 76 33.14 33.86 34.87
N THR A 77 33.43 33.90 33.56
CA THR A 77 34.64 33.34 32.97
C THR A 77 35.43 34.46 32.33
N ALA A 78 36.61 34.78 32.88
CA ALA A 78 37.51 35.78 32.32
C ALA A 78 38.08 35.29 30.97
N LEU A 79 38.16 36.18 29.99
CA LEU A 79 38.75 35.90 28.68
C LEU A 79 40.27 36.07 28.72
N SER A 80 40.97 35.33 27.87
CA SER A 80 42.42 35.45 27.70
C SER A 80 42.76 36.80 27.08
N ASN A 81 43.91 37.37 27.46
CA ASN A 81 44.40 38.63 26.90
C ASN A 81 44.90 38.41 25.46
N VAL A 82 43.98 38.48 24.50
CA VAL A 82 44.25 38.37 23.06
C VAL A 82 43.59 39.52 22.30
N THR A 83 44.13 39.83 21.13
CA THR A 83 43.48 40.73 20.16
C THR A 83 42.79 39.91 19.08
N LEU A 84 41.46 39.97 19.06
CA LEU A 84 40.61 39.25 18.11
C LEU A 84 40.51 40.04 16.80
N GLN A 85 41.00 39.47 15.69
CA GLN A 85 40.99 40.12 14.38
C GLN A 85 39.58 40.12 13.76
N PRO A 86 39.25 41.05 12.84
CA PRO A 86 37.97 41.05 12.12
C PRO A 86 37.65 39.70 11.48
N GLY A 87 36.49 39.15 11.80
CA GLY A 87 36.01 37.83 11.38
C GLY A 87 36.51 36.65 12.23
N GLN A 88 37.53 36.83 13.07
CA GLN A 88 38.12 35.74 13.85
C GLN A 88 37.17 35.27 14.96
N TYR A 89 37.20 33.96 15.23
CA TYR A 89 36.43 33.30 16.28
C TYR A 89 37.22 33.19 17.59
N TYR A 90 36.53 33.00 18.70
CA TYR A 90 37.13 32.77 20.01
C TYR A 90 36.26 31.78 20.80
N LEU A 91 36.81 30.64 21.20
CA LEU A 91 36.06 29.57 21.87
C LEU A 91 36.30 29.59 23.38
N VAL A 92 35.22 29.68 24.15
CA VAL A 92 35.23 29.54 25.60
C VAL A 92 34.62 28.20 25.99
N GLN A 93 35.44 27.27 26.46
CA GLN A 93 34.95 26.04 27.06
C GLN A 93 34.40 26.31 28.46
N GLN A 94 33.30 25.65 28.82
CA GLN A 94 32.68 25.72 30.14
C GLN A 94 32.68 24.33 30.80
N SER A 95 31.67 24.03 31.64
CA SER A 95 31.65 22.76 32.38
C SER A 95 31.70 21.55 31.45
N THR A 96 32.36 20.49 31.92
CA THR A 96 32.44 19.20 31.20
C THR A 96 31.59 18.19 31.94
N GLY A 97 30.58 17.64 31.27
CA GLY A 97 29.69 16.63 31.82
C GLY A 97 30.25 15.21 31.69
N SER A 98 29.43 14.21 32.02
CA SER A 98 29.81 12.79 32.03
C SER A 98 29.49 12.02 30.74
N GLY A 99 28.64 12.59 29.87
CA GLY A 99 28.34 12.12 28.51
C GLY A 99 29.25 12.75 27.45
N GLY A 100 28.83 12.68 26.17
CA GLY A 100 29.57 13.26 25.05
C GLY A 100 30.65 12.33 24.49
N THR A 101 30.77 12.27 23.17
CA THR A 101 31.77 11.42 22.47
C THR A 101 33.01 12.19 22.03
N THR A 102 32.93 13.52 21.92
CA THR A 102 33.92 14.36 21.25
C THR A 102 34.38 15.50 22.17
N ASN A 103 35.70 15.73 22.23
CA ASN A 103 36.24 16.92 22.91
C ASN A 103 36.07 18.15 22.01
N LEU A 104 35.95 19.34 22.59
CA LEU A 104 36.01 20.58 21.81
C LEU A 104 37.38 20.75 21.14
N PRO A 105 37.48 21.54 20.04
CA PRO A 105 38.77 22.12 19.63
C PRO A 105 39.44 22.83 20.82
N THR A 106 40.76 22.99 20.78
CA THR A 106 41.50 23.67 21.85
C THR A 106 40.86 25.03 22.15
N ALA A 107 40.27 25.17 23.34
CA ALA A 107 39.57 26.39 23.72
C ALA A 107 40.57 27.52 23.97
N ASP A 108 40.15 28.75 23.64
CA ASP A 108 40.95 29.96 23.84
C ASP A 108 40.85 30.47 25.29
N ALA A 109 39.77 30.14 26.00
CA ALA A 109 39.63 30.26 27.45
C ALA A 109 38.78 29.10 28.01
N THR A 110 38.93 28.86 29.32
CA THR A 110 38.19 27.80 30.03
C THR A 110 37.56 28.34 31.29
N GLY A 111 36.26 28.12 31.44
CA GLY A 111 35.46 28.34 32.64
C GLY A 111 34.93 27.03 33.22
N THR A 112 34.12 27.15 34.27
CA THR A 112 33.66 25.99 35.05
C THR A 112 32.16 25.96 35.33
N PHE A 113 31.39 26.95 34.88
CA PHE A 113 29.95 26.96 35.15
C PHE A 113 29.18 26.05 34.19
N THR A 114 28.13 25.40 34.70
CA THR A 114 27.24 24.56 33.92
C THR A 114 26.16 25.39 33.24
N MET A 115 25.97 25.15 31.95
CA MET A 115 24.96 25.83 31.15
C MET A 115 23.75 24.91 30.94
N SER A 116 22.57 25.51 30.79
CA SER A 116 21.35 24.74 30.53
C SER A 116 21.27 24.40 29.05
N ALA A 117 20.90 23.16 28.74
CA ALA A 117 20.60 22.72 27.38
C ALA A 117 19.24 23.19 26.87
N THR A 118 18.41 23.86 27.70
CA THR A 118 17.02 24.17 27.34
C THR A 118 16.65 25.64 27.46
N ALA A 119 17.20 26.36 28.44
CA ALA A 119 17.00 27.80 28.58
C ALA A 119 18.02 28.46 29.54
N GLY A 120 18.54 29.62 29.17
CA GLY A 120 19.58 30.35 29.91
C GLY A 120 19.87 31.73 29.33
N LYS A 121 20.87 32.42 29.89
CA LYS A 121 21.32 33.74 29.44
C LYS A 121 22.84 33.82 29.45
N VAL A 122 23.44 34.30 28.37
CA VAL A 122 24.88 34.53 28.23
C VAL A 122 25.11 36.01 27.91
N ALA A 123 26.02 36.65 28.64
CA ALA A 123 26.42 38.04 28.43
C ALA A 123 27.92 38.12 28.14
N LEU A 124 28.30 38.91 27.14
CA LEU A 124 29.66 39.34 26.88
C LEU A 124 29.90 40.70 27.56
N VAL A 125 30.92 40.80 28.41
CA VAL A 125 31.13 41.95 29.29
C VAL A 125 32.57 42.43 29.22
N THR A 126 32.80 43.74 29.09
CA THR A 126 34.14 44.37 29.06
C THR A 126 34.83 44.48 30.43
N SER A 127 34.34 43.74 31.42
CA SER A 127 34.82 43.67 32.80
C SER A 127 34.68 42.25 33.33
N THR A 128 35.48 41.89 34.33
CA THR A 128 35.36 40.63 35.09
C THR A 128 34.51 40.78 36.35
N THR A 129 33.90 41.94 36.60
CA THR A 129 32.94 42.10 37.70
C THR A 129 31.62 41.41 37.34
N ALA A 130 31.12 40.55 38.23
CA ALA A 130 29.87 39.83 38.01
C ALA A 130 28.68 40.79 37.86
N LEU A 131 27.86 40.57 36.84
CA LEU A 131 26.59 41.25 36.66
C LEU A 131 25.63 40.91 37.81
N THR A 132 24.71 41.82 38.10
CA THR A 132 23.66 41.63 39.12
C THR A 132 22.28 41.90 38.51
N GLY A 133 21.25 41.23 39.04
CA GLY A 133 19.87 41.38 38.56
C GLY A 133 19.50 40.42 37.43
N THR A 134 18.20 40.34 37.13
CA THR A 134 17.63 39.38 36.15
C THR A 134 17.81 39.81 34.69
N SER A 135 17.89 41.13 34.44
CA SER A 135 18.13 41.73 33.13
C SER A 135 19.14 42.88 33.29
N PRO A 136 20.45 42.59 33.23
CA PRO A 136 21.49 43.59 33.43
C PRO A 136 21.44 44.67 32.34
N THR A 137 21.78 45.90 32.73
CA THR A 137 21.91 47.05 31.82
C THR A 137 23.18 47.82 32.20
N GLY A 138 23.88 48.41 31.23
CA GLY A 138 25.08 49.20 31.51
C GLY A 138 26.06 49.28 30.34
N THR A 139 27.00 50.22 30.39
CA THR A 139 27.98 50.50 29.32
C THR A 139 29.11 49.47 29.22
N THR A 140 29.11 48.45 30.09
CA THR A 140 30.11 47.36 30.07
C THR A 140 29.57 46.09 29.43
N LEU A 141 28.29 46.04 29.04
CA LEU A 141 27.67 44.91 28.35
C LEU A 141 27.83 45.10 26.83
N GLU A 142 28.44 44.14 26.15
CA GLU A 142 28.69 44.19 24.70
C GLU A 142 27.68 43.37 23.90
N ASP A 143 27.24 42.23 24.41
CA ASP A 143 26.25 41.35 23.76
C ASP A 143 25.53 40.53 24.84
N LEU A 144 24.24 40.29 24.67
CA LEU A 144 23.39 39.47 25.53
C LEU A 144 22.53 38.52 24.70
N VAL A 145 22.75 37.22 24.91
CA VAL A 145 21.93 36.15 24.32
C VAL A 145 21.10 35.48 25.40
N GLY A 146 19.79 35.72 25.39
CA GLY A 146 18.83 34.89 26.11
C GLY A 146 18.27 33.81 25.19
N TYR A 147 18.25 32.57 25.65
CA TYR A 147 17.84 31.42 24.85
C TYR A 147 16.83 30.53 25.60
N GLY A 148 15.95 29.88 24.83
CA GLY A 148 14.83 29.11 25.34
C GLY A 148 13.68 29.96 25.86
N THR A 149 12.45 29.46 25.76
CA THR A 149 11.20 30.24 25.96
C THR A 149 11.01 30.82 27.36
N THR A 150 11.81 30.43 28.34
CA THR A 150 11.73 30.90 29.73
C THR A 150 12.79 31.94 30.10
N ALA A 151 13.69 32.30 29.18
CA ALA A 151 14.66 33.37 29.40
C ALA A 151 13.95 34.71 29.60
N ASN A 152 14.21 35.36 30.73
CA ASN A 152 13.56 36.62 31.11
C ASN A 152 14.38 37.87 30.79
N ALA A 153 15.50 37.72 30.08
CA ALA A 153 16.26 38.80 29.44
C ALA A 153 16.94 38.27 28.18
N PHE A 154 16.83 39.02 27.10
CA PHE A 154 17.36 38.74 25.75
C PHE A 154 17.37 40.06 24.97
N GLU A 155 18.15 40.13 23.89
CA GLU A 155 18.09 41.26 22.96
C GLU A 155 16.90 41.13 22.00
N GLY A 156 16.28 42.27 21.70
CA GLY A 156 15.17 42.37 20.77
C GLY A 156 13.80 42.24 21.41
N SER A 157 12.78 42.63 20.65
CA SER A 157 11.38 42.58 21.13
C SER A 157 10.64 41.32 20.69
N THR A 158 11.21 40.49 19.81
CA THR A 158 10.48 39.37 19.20
C THR A 158 10.59 38.04 19.95
N GLY A 159 11.53 37.93 20.90
CA GLY A 159 11.67 36.81 21.84
C GLY A 159 13.15 36.41 22.07
N PRO A 160 13.40 35.42 22.95
CA PRO A 160 14.73 34.82 23.09
C PRO A 160 15.09 34.00 21.83
N ALA A 161 16.38 33.68 21.69
CA ALA A 161 16.84 32.65 20.76
C ALA A 161 16.09 31.32 21.03
N PRO A 162 16.05 30.41 20.04
CA PRO A 162 15.51 29.05 20.23
C PRO A 162 16.11 28.32 21.44
N ALA A 163 15.55 27.17 21.80
CA ALA A 163 16.19 26.32 22.79
C ALA A 163 17.27 25.47 22.07
N PRO A 164 18.52 25.43 22.57
CA PRO A 164 19.49 24.44 22.13
C PRO A 164 19.06 23.05 22.63
N SER A 165 19.88 22.04 22.45
CA SER A 165 19.60 20.69 22.97
C SER A 165 20.87 19.97 23.38
N ALA A 166 20.78 18.67 23.70
CA ALA A 166 21.96 17.84 23.88
C ALA A 166 22.83 17.77 22.60
N THR A 167 22.25 17.95 21.40
CA THR A 167 22.98 17.86 20.11
C THR A 167 23.07 19.18 19.35
N LEU A 168 22.16 20.12 19.62
CA LEU A 168 22.06 21.40 18.90
C LEU A 168 22.62 22.56 19.73
N ALA A 169 23.32 23.48 19.09
CA ALA A 169 23.71 24.79 19.61
C ALA A 169 22.84 25.88 18.96
N ASP A 170 22.62 26.98 19.68
CA ASP A 170 22.10 28.18 19.04
C ASP A 170 23.26 28.87 18.30
N VAL A 171 23.13 28.99 16.98
CA VAL A 171 24.15 29.57 16.11
C VAL A 171 23.65 30.87 15.52
N ARG A 172 24.43 31.94 15.70
CA ARG A 172 24.15 33.25 15.14
C ARG A 172 24.32 33.22 13.61
N ALA A 173 23.36 33.78 12.89
CA ALA A 173 23.24 33.77 11.45
C ALA A 173 24.47 34.37 10.74
N ALA A 174 24.63 34.03 9.46
CA ALA A 174 25.79 34.40 8.64
C ALA A 174 27.14 34.09 9.32
N ALA A 175 27.22 32.93 9.99
CA ALA A 175 28.38 32.47 10.74
C ALA A 175 28.86 33.47 11.83
N GLY A 176 27.92 34.20 12.43
CA GLY A 176 28.15 35.22 13.45
C GLY A 176 28.29 36.65 12.91
N CYS A 177 28.03 36.90 11.62
CA CYS A 177 28.10 38.25 11.04
C CYS A 177 26.80 39.06 11.15
N THR A 178 25.68 38.41 11.44
CA THR A 178 24.39 39.09 11.56
C THR A 178 24.08 39.34 13.02
N ASP A 179 24.10 40.62 13.41
CA ASP A 179 23.68 41.10 14.71
C ASP A 179 22.68 42.24 14.50
N THR A 180 21.40 41.91 14.57
CA THR A 180 20.29 42.86 14.45
C THR A 180 19.79 43.33 15.82
N ASN A 181 20.49 42.92 16.88
CA ASN A 181 20.09 43.08 18.28
C ASN A 181 18.73 42.43 18.56
N ASP A 182 18.42 41.32 17.89
CA ASP A 182 17.24 40.51 18.13
C ASP A 182 17.62 39.03 18.15
N ASN A 183 17.70 38.45 19.35
CA ASN A 183 18.19 37.08 19.53
C ASN A 183 17.34 36.06 18.78
N LYS A 184 16.02 36.26 18.64
CA LYS A 184 15.15 35.33 17.92
C LYS A 184 15.31 35.44 16.41
N ALA A 185 15.63 36.62 15.90
CA ALA A 185 15.91 36.81 14.47
C ALA A 185 17.32 36.34 14.08
N ASP A 186 18.28 36.47 15.00
CA ASP A 186 19.69 36.25 14.71
C ASP A 186 20.16 34.82 14.97
N PHE A 187 19.46 34.01 15.75
CA PHE A 187 19.90 32.66 16.12
C PHE A 187 18.98 31.54 15.63
N THR A 188 19.59 30.42 15.23
CA THR A 188 18.90 29.15 14.91
C THR A 188 19.55 28.00 15.67
N ALA A 189 18.73 27.08 16.20
CA ALA A 189 19.22 25.83 16.79
C ALA A 189 19.61 24.83 15.68
N VAL A 190 20.91 24.58 15.53
CA VAL A 190 21.50 23.66 14.53
C VAL A 190 22.62 22.85 15.19
N ASP A 191 23.20 21.88 14.49
CA ASP A 191 24.33 21.11 15.03
C ASP A 191 25.47 22.03 15.49
N ALA A 192 26.09 21.70 16.61
CA ALA A 192 27.16 22.50 17.20
C ALA A 192 28.44 22.47 16.34
N ILE A 193 28.96 23.65 15.98
CA ILE A 193 30.15 23.81 15.12
C ILE A 193 31.19 24.68 15.87
N PRO A 194 31.81 24.19 16.97
CA PRO A 194 32.72 25.00 17.77
C PRO A 194 33.97 25.41 16.97
N ARG A 195 34.33 26.70 16.99
CA ARG A 195 35.51 27.27 16.31
C ARG A 195 36.30 28.13 17.28
N ASN A 196 37.59 27.87 17.37
CA ASN A 196 38.53 28.66 18.16
C ASN A 196 39.28 29.68 17.28
N SER A 197 40.19 30.45 17.89
CA SER A 197 40.99 31.49 17.20
C SER A 197 41.90 30.99 16.08
N ALA A 198 42.19 29.69 16.03
CA ALA A 198 42.95 29.07 14.94
C ALA A 198 42.10 28.68 13.72
N THR A 199 40.77 28.76 13.83
CA THR A 199 39.86 28.43 12.72
C THR A 199 39.98 29.49 11.63
N SER A 200 40.10 29.05 10.37
CA SER A 200 40.11 29.97 9.21
C SER A 200 38.87 30.84 9.21
N TYR A 201 39.06 32.15 9.01
CA TYR A 201 37.98 33.12 9.06
C TYR A 201 38.01 34.10 7.89
N THR A 202 36.89 34.78 7.69
CA THR A 202 36.73 35.89 6.75
C THR A 202 36.01 37.01 7.48
N ALA A 203 36.43 38.25 7.26
CA ALA A 203 35.79 39.43 7.84
C ALA A 203 34.32 39.54 7.38
N CYS A 204 33.45 40.08 8.23
CA CYS A 204 32.06 40.35 7.86
C CYS A 204 31.98 41.50 6.85
N ALA A 205 31.07 41.42 5.88
CA ALA A 205 30.86 42.50 4.92
C ALA A 205 30.30 43.73 5.65
N GLY A 206 31.00 44.87 5.56
CA GLY A 206 30.69 46.07 6.34
C GLY A 206 29.31 46.68 6.02
N SER A 207 28.52 46.95 7.06
CA SER A 207 27.27 47.71 6.99
C SER A 207 27.59 49.21 7.16
N GLY A 208 27.32 50.05 6.16
CA GLY A 208 27.60 51.49 6.18
C GLY A 208 26.47 52.32 5.58
N GLY A 209 25.62 52.86 6.45
CA GLY A 209 24.60 53.86 6.12
C GLY A 209 25.20 55.24 5.84
N GLY A 210 24.58 55.99 4.94
CA GLY A 210 25.09 57.24 4.39
C GLY A 210 24.88 58.50 5.25
N GLY A 211 25.66 59.53 4.91
CA GLY A 211 25.49 60.93 5.34
C GLY A 211 26.63 61.78 4.78
N GLY A 212 26.32 62.69 3.85
CA GLY A 212 27.29 63.40 3.01
C GLY A 212 27.99 64.61 3.63
N GLY A 213 28.99 65.11 2.89
CA GLY A 213 29.68 66.38 3.15
C GLY A 213 30.97 66.46 2.33
N GLY A 214 30.99 67.28 1.28
CA GLY A 214 32.03 67.25 0.24
C GLY A 214 33.38 67.86 0.62
N GLY A 215 34.37 67.62 -0.25
CA GLY A 215 35.49 68.54 -0.45
C GLY A 215 36.86 67.93 -0.74
N GLY A 216 37.17 67.75 -2.02
CA GLY A 216 38.46 68.18 -2.58
C GLY A 216 39.66 67.24 -2.57
N GLY A 217 39.96 66.68 -3.74
CA GLY A 217 41.30 66.83 -4.33
C GLY A 217 42.28 65.64 -4.24
N GLY A 218 42.50 64.99 -5.38
CA GLY A 218 43.87 64.75 -5.85
C GLY A 218 44.40 63.32 -5.82
N GLY A 219 44.13 62.58 -6.89
CA GLY A 219 45.16 61.87 -7.66
C GLY A 219 45.65 60.50 -7.17
N GLY A 220 45.39 59.47 -7.97
CA GLY A 220 46.22 58.26 -7.94
C GLY A 220 45.58 56.96 -8.41
N GLY A 221 45.29 56.85 -9.71
CA GLY A 221 45.36 55.59 -10.46
C GLY A 221 44.56 54.38 -9.97
N GLY A 222 43.28 54.30 -10.34
CA GLY A 222 42.51 53.06 -10.30
C GLY A 222 41.48 53.04 -11.43
N GLY A 223 41.72 52.21 -12.44
CA GLY A 223 40.69 51.70 -13.35
C GLY A 223 40.91 50.20 -13.47
N GLY A 224 39.94 49.32 -13.37
CA GLY A 224 38.50 49.43 -13.13
C GLY A 224 37.93 48.00 -13.16
N GLY A 225 36.78 47.80 -12.51
CA GLY A 225 36.04 46.53 -12.44
C GLY A 225 35.80 46.16 -10.97
N GLY A 226 34.62 46.28 -10.40
CA GLY A 226 33.30 45.88 -10.91
C GLY A 226 32.83 44.74 -9.98
N GLY A 227 31.82 45.01 -9.14
CA GLY A 227 31.37 44.08 -8.10
C GLY A 227 30.86 42.74 -8.63
N SER A 228 30.94 41.69 -7.80
CA SER A 228 30.31 40.40 -8.07
C SER A 228 29.92 39.70 -6.77
N ASP A 229 28.62 39.40 -6.66
CA ASP A 229 28.07 38.22 -5.99
C ASP A 229 28.95 37.00 -6.33
N THR A 230 29.57 36.35 -5.34
CA THR A 230 30.53 35.27 -5.61
C THR A 230 29.81 33.94 -5.78
N THR A 231 29.32 33.69 -7.00
CA THR A 231 28.91 32.35 -7.45
C THR A 231 30.06 31.36 -7.25
N VAL A 232 29.87 30.33 -6.40
CA VAL A 232 30.88 29.30 -6.13
C VAL A 232 30.78 28.21 -7.20
N SER A 233 31.90 27.78 -7.78
CA SER A 233 31.90 26.65 -8.72
C SER A 233 31.98 25.34 -7.95
N LEU A 234 30.97 24.48 -8.14
CA LEU A 234 30.86 23.16 -7.51
C LEU A 234 30.55 22.10 -8.57
N SER A 235 31.12 20.91 -8.43
CA SER A 235 30.66 19.72 -9.15
C SER A 235 29.29 19.28 -8.63
N ILE A 236 28.53 18.54 -9.44
CA ILE A 236 27.23 18.00 -9.02
C ILE A 236 27.32 17.13 -7.75
N PRO A 237 28.28 16.18 -7.61
CA PRO A 237 28.40 15.40 -6.38
C PRO A 237 28.71 16.23 -5.13
N GLN A 238 29.38 17.37 -5.26
CA GLN A 238 29.56 18.30 -4.13
C GLN A 238 28.26 19.01 -3.75
N ILE A 239 27.40 19.32 -4.73
CA ILE A 239 26.09 19.92 -4.47
C ILE A 239 25.19 18.90 -3.78
N GLN A 240 25.12 17.66 -4.29
CA GLN A 240 24.30 16.60 -3.70
C GLN A 240 24.80 16.19 -2.31
N GLY A 241 26.08 15.82 -2.18
CA GLY A 241 26.63 15.29 -0.93
C GLY A 241 26.15 13.86 -0.62
N THR A 242 26.40 13.40 0.61
CA THR A 242 26.08 12.03 1.07
C THR A 242 24.77 11.95 1.87
N GLY A 243 24.08 13.06 2.07
CA GLY A 243 22.85 13.15 2.87
C GLY A 243 21.67 13.56 1.99
N ARG A 244 20.46 13.47 2.55
CA ARG A 244 19.20 13.78 1.84
C ARG A 244 18.96 15.26 1.51
N ALA A 245 19.86 16.13 1.95
CA ALA A 245 19.76 17.56 1.70
C ALA A 245 21.14 18.12 1.44
N SER A 246 21.20 19.04 0.48
CA SER A 246 22.42 19.73 0.12
C SER A 246 22.90 20.66 1.24
N ALA A 247 24.18 20.54 1.60
CA ALA A 247 24.86 21.52 2.47
C ALA A 247 24.97 22.93 1.83
N TYR A 248 24.59 23.07 0.56
CA TYR A 248 24.64 24.31 -0.21
C TYR A 248 23.26 24.92 -0.46
N ALA A 249 22.18 24.38 0.15
CA ALA A 249 20.84 24.93 0.04
C ALA A 249 20.80 26.45 0.29
N GLY A 250 20.10 27.17 -0.59
CA GLY A 250 20.00 28.63 -0.60
C GLY A 250 21.17 29.36 -1.27
N ARG A 251 22.25 28.68 -1.66
CA ARG A 251 23.42 29.30 -2.31
C ARG A 251 23.33 29.26 -3.83
N SER A 252 23.84 30.31 -4.48
CA SER A 252 24.05 30.35 -5.93
C SER A 252 25.37 29.67 -6.31
N VAL A 253 25.30 28.68 -7.20
CA VAL A 253 26.44 27.85 -7.60
C VAL A 253 26.56 27.80 -9.12
N ARG A 254 27.79 27.71 -9.62
CA ARG A 254 28.08 27.34 -11.02
C ARG A 254 28.39 25.86 -11.06
N THR A 255 27.75 25.13 -11.97
CA THR A 255 28.05 23.72 -12.19
C THR A 255 28.01 23.36 -13.68
N GLN A 256 28.44 22.14 -14.00
CA GLN A 256 28.48 21.57 -15.34
C GLN A 256 28.04 20.10 -15.30
N GLY A 257 27.48 19.63 -16.42
CA GLY A 257 26.99 18.25 -16.52
C GLY A 257 26.29 17.99 -17.85
N VAL A 258 26.11 16.72 -18.16
CA VAL A 258 25.44 16.24 -19.37
C VAL A 258 23.95 16.12 -19.09
N VAL A 259 23.12 16.74 -19.92
CA VAL A 259 21.67 16.60 -19.85
C VAL A 259 21.27 15.16 -20.15
N THR A 260 20.60 14.50 -19.21
CA THR A 260 20.18 13.09 -19.31
C THR A 260 18.71 12.92 -19.66
N LEU A 261 17.85 13.81 -19.16
CA LEU A 261 16.41 13.81 -19.43
C LEU A 261 15.87 15.25 -19.45
N VAL A 262 14.95 15.56 -20.37
CA VAL A 262 14.24 16.85 -20.44
C VAL A 262 12.75 16.58 -20.26
N THR A 263 12.12 17.29 -19.32
CA THR A 263 10.68 17.20 -19.03
C THR A 263 9.94 18.44 -19.55
N ASN A 264 8.66 18.62 -19.20
CA ASN A 264 7.86 19.77 -19.58
C ASN A 264 8.26 21.08 -18.88
N ASN A 265 8.95 21.04 -17.73
CA ASN A 265 9.30 22.23 -16.94
C ASN A 265 10.67 22.15 -16.22
N SER A 266 11.41 21.07 -16.46
CA SER A 266 12.71 20.82 -15.85
C SER A 266 13.58 19.95 -16.78
N PHE A 267 14.85 19.80 -16.43
CA PHE A 267 15.71 18.77 -17.00
C PHE A 267 16.64 18.21 -15.93
N TYR A 268 17.11 16.99 -16.11
CA TYR A 268 18.14 16.39 -15.28
C TYR A 268 19.48 16.47 -16.00
N MET A 269 20.54 16.70 -15.24
CA MET A 269 21.91 16.64 -15.73
C MET A 269 22.78 15.86 -14.77
N GLN A 270 23.80 15.18 -15.30
CA GLN A 270 24.71 14.36 -14.52
C GLN A 270 26.15 14.72 -14.84
N ASP A 271 27.03 14.69 -13.84
CA ASP A 271 28.45 14.95 -14.02
C ASP A 271 29.04 13.97 -15.06
N LEU A 272 29.87 14.46 -15.97
CA LEU A 272 30.40 13.66 -17.07
C LEU A 272 31.36 12.57 -16.59
N VAL A 273 32.10 12.85 -15.52
CA VAL A 273 33.11 11.95 -14.94
C VAL A 273 32.62 11.36 -13.63
N GLY A 274 31.88 12.15 -12.85
CA GLY A 274 31.53 11.84 -11.47
C GLY A 274 32.73 11.93 -10.53
N ASP A 275 32.49 11.71 -9.24
CA ASP A 275 33.54 11.69 -8.21
C ASP A 275 34.06 10.27 -7.87
N GLY A 276 33.42 9.23 -8.41
CA GLY A 276 33.74 7.82 -8.16
C GLY A 276 33.35 7.31 -6.77
N ASN A 277 32.58 8.08 -6.01
CA ASN A 277 32.11 7.72 -4.68
C ASN A 277 30.66 7.18 -4.75
N PRO A 278 30.41 5.90 -4.43
CA PRO A 278 29.08 5.32 -4.51
C PRO A 278 28.09 5.86 -3.45
N ALA A 279 28.54 6.73 -2.54
CA ALA A 279 27.71 7.35 -1.51
C ALA A 279 27.20 8.75 -1.89
N THR A 280 27.60 9.31 -3.03
CA THR A 280 27.20 10.63 -3.53
C THR A 280 26.52 10.47 -4.89
N SER A 281 25.47 11.26 -5.13
CA SER A 281 24.86 11.30 -6.45
C SER A 281 25.64 12.23 -7.39
N ASP A 282 25.90 11.76 -8.61
CA ASP A 282 26.46 12.61 -9.68
C ASP A 282 25.38 13.35 -10.48
N GLY A 283 24.09 13.12 -10.18
CA GLY A 283 22.94 13.67 -10.91
C GLY A 283 22.23 14.79 -10.15
N ILE A 284 21.59 15.71 -10.87
CA ILE A 284 20.81 16.79 -10.25
C ILE A 284 19.64 17.23 -11.14
N LEU A 285 18.54 17.61 -10.49
CA LEU A 285 17.39 18.23 -11.13
C LEU A 285 17.63 19.72 -11.36
N VAL A 286 17.30 20.21 -12.55
CA VAL A 286 17.32 21.64 -12.89
C VAL A 286 15.91 22.08 -13.23
N PHE A 287 15.31 22.88 -12.34
CA PHE A 287 13.95 23.38 -12.50
C PHE A 287 13.93 24.73 -13.21
N THR A 288 13.20 24.81 -14.32
CA THR A 288 13.13 26.01 -15.18
C THR A 288 11.74 26.63 -15.26
N SER A 289 10.73 26.08 -14.57
CA SER A 289 9.30 26.48 -14.57
C SER A 289 8.57 26.41 -15.92
N THR A 290 9.32 26.39 -17.02
CA THR A 290 8.86 26.27 -18.40
C THR A 290 9.75 25.27 -19.13
N LYS A 291 9.31 24.81 -20.31
CA LYS A 291 10.05 23.82 -21.10
C LYS A 291 11.49 24.28 -21.35
N PRO A 292 12.52 23.51 -20.94
CA PRO A 292 13.92 23.87 -21.19
C PRO A 292 14.27 23.96 -22.67
N THR A 293 15.29 24.76 -22.99
CA THR A 293 15.83 24.93 -24.35
C THR A 293 16.99 23.98 -24.68
N VAL A 294 17.39 23.15 -23.71
CA VAL A 294 18.46 22.13 -23.85
C VAL A 294 17.91 20.81 -24.36
N ALA A 295 18.80 19.92 -24.79
CA ALA A 295 18.50 18.58 -25.26
C ALA A 295 19.40 17.54 -24.58
N ALA A 296 18.90 16.30 -24.46
CA ALA A 296 19.70 15.18 -23.96
C ALA A 296 21.00 15.00 -24.75
N GLY A 297 22.08 14.66 -24.05
CA GLY A 297 23.43 14.51 -24.61
C GLY A 297 24.19 15.82 -24.86
N GLN A 298 23.65 16.96 -24.40
CA GLN A 298 24.37 18.23 -24.36
C GLN A 298 25.14 18.35 -23.04
N LEU A 299 26.42 18.73 -23.11
CA LEU A 299 27.18 19.18 -21.96
C LEU A 299 26.84 20.66 -21.74
N VAL A 300 26.33 21.01 -20.56
CA VAL A 300 25.92 22.38 -20.23
C VAL A 300 26.67 22.90 -19.02
N SER A 301 26.88 24.21 -18.98
CA SER A 301 27.25 24.96 -17.77
C SER A 301 26.14 25.92 -17.43
N LEU A 302 25.83 26.08 -16.15
CA LEU A 302 24.83 27.03 -15.70
C LEU A 302 25.16 27.57 -14.31
N VAL A 303 24.49 28.66 -13.95
CA VAL A 303 24.41 29.17 -12.59
C VAL A 303 22.99 28.96 -12.09
N GLY A 304 22.83 28.42 -10.89
CA GLY A 304 21.53 28.20 -10.27
C GLY A 304 21.62 28.24 -8.75
N THR A 305 20.49 28.49 -8.09
CA THR A 305 20.37 28.43 -6.64
C THR A 305 19.98 27.02 -6.21
N VAL A 306 20.78 26.41 -5.34
CA VAL A 306 20.51 25.09 -4.76
C VAL A 306 19.29 25.19 -3.83
N ALA A 307 18.34 24.27 -3.98
CA ALA A 307 17.13 24.22 -3.17
C ALA A 307 16.70 22.77 -2.91
N GLU A 308 16.05 22.56 -1.78
CA GLU A 308 15.36 21.31 -1.44
C GLU A 308 13.90 21.41 -1.84
N PHE A 309 13.44 20.50 -2.69
CA PHE A 309 12.06 20.47 -3.15
C PHE A 309 11.25 19.39 -2.42
N ASN A 310 10.32 19.82 -1.58
CA ASN A 310 9.29 18.95 -1.04
C ASN A 310 8.20 18.73 -2.11
N THR A 311 8.03 17.48 -2.54
CA THR A 311 7.05 17.11 -3.57
C THR A 311 5.62 17.04 -3.06
N GLY A 312 5.41 16.96 -1.74
CA GLY A 312 4.11 16.96 -1.09
C GLY A 312 3.75 18.30 -0.43
N ALA A 313 2.73 18.28 0.42
CA ALA A 313 2.36 19.41 1.26
C ALA A 313 3.44 19.67 2.30
N ALA A 314 3.56 20.91 2.78
CA ALA A 314 4.54 21.27 3.82
C ALA A 314 4.39 20.47 5.13
N GLY A 315 3.19 19.98 5.43
CA GLY A 315 2.91 19.13 6.61
C GLY A 315 3.05 17.62 6.37
N ASN A 316 3.41 17.19 5.15
CA ASN A 316 3.59 15.77 4.84
C ASN A 316 4.98 15.32 5.31
N ALA A 317 5.02 14.59 6.42
CA ALA A 317 6.29 14.20 7.06
C ALA A 317 7.18 13.33 6.17
N ASP A 318 6.59 12.48 5.32
CA ASP A 318 7.34 11.58 4.45
C ASP A 318 8.04 12.36 3.33
N THR A 319 7.31 13.21 2.60
CA THR A 319 7.91 14.00 1.50
C THR A 319 8.81 15.12 2.00
N VAL A 320 8.62 15.61 3.23
CA VAL A 320 9.56 16.54 3.91
C VAL A 320 10.86 15.84 4.28
N ALA A 321 10.81 14.56 4.65
CA ALA A 321 12.01 13.79 4.98
C ALA A 321 12.79 13.30 3.74
N ASN A 322 12.19 13.39 2.55
CA ASN A 322 12.75 12.92 1.28
C ASN A 322 12.58 14.03 0.21
N THR A 323 13.24 15.16 0.40
CA THR A 323 13.24 16.26 -0.58
C THR A 323 14.11 15.91 -1.77
N VAL A 324 13.81 16.52 -2.93
CA VAL A 324 14.66 16.42 -4.12
C VAL A 324 15.60 17.62 -4.17
N THR A 325 16.91 17.37 -4.24
CA THR A 325 17.90 18.42 -4.45
C THR A 325 17.80 18.94 -5.88
N GLN A 326 17.57 20.24 -6.03
CA GLN A 326 17.41 20.87 -7.34
C GLN A 326 18.14 22.22 -7.46
N LEU A 327 18.41 22.61 -8.70
CA LEU A 327 18.82 23.96 -9.07
C LEU A 327 17.61 24.75 -9.57
N THR A 328 17.45 25.96 -9.04
CA THR A 328 16.40 26.92 -9.41
C THR A 328 17.01 28.25 -9.82
N THR A 329 16.19 29.20 -10.27
CA THR A 329 16.67 30.57 -10.62
C THR A 329 17.82 30.53 -11.63
N ILE A 330 17.64 29.73 -12.69
CA ILE A 330 18.72 29.41 -13.63
C ILE A 330 19.13 30.64 -14.45
N SER A 331 20.43 30.89 -14.50
CA SER A 331 21.06 31.93 -15.31
C SER A 331 22.34 31.42 -15.96
N GLN A 332 22.87 32.15 -16.94
CA GLN A 332 24.12 31.82 -17.63
C GLN A 332 24.19 30.38 -18.15
N LEU A 333 23.04 29.82 -18.57
CA LEU A 333 22.95 28.51 -19.18
C LEU A 333 23.62 28.53 -20.55
N GLN A 334 24.69 27.75 -20.70
CA GLN A 334 25.50 27.65 -21.90
C GLN A 334 25.68 26.18 -22.29
N VAL A 335 25.39 25.85 -23.55
CA VAL A 335 25.77 24.56 -24.15
C VAL A 335 27.26 24.61 -24.53
N LEU A 336 28.05 23.73 -23.94
CA LEU A 336 29.50 23.61 -24.16
C LEU A 336 29.83 22.60 -25.26
N GLY A 337 28.96 21.62 -25.49
CA GLY A 337 29.10 20.65 -26.57
C GLY A 337 27.92 19.69 -26.66
N THR A 338 27.94 18.82 -27.67
CA THR A 338 26.87 17.86 -27.97
C THR A 338 27.42 16.46 -28.23
N GLY A 339 26.58 15.44 -28.18
CA GLY A 339 26.97 14.05 -28.47
C GLY A 339 27.61 13.33 -27.28
N TYR A 340 27.47 13.88 -26.06
CA TYR A 340 27.89 13.22 -24.83
C TYR A 340 26.87 12.15 -24.43
N SER A 341 27.34 11.09 -23.77
CA SER A 341 26.51 10.03 -23.22
C SER A 341 26.96 9.68 -21.81
N ILE A 342 26.01 9.46 -20.92
CA ILE A 342 26.24 8.93 -19.58
C ILE A 342 25.93 7.44 -19.60
N THR A 343 26.83 6.61 -19.07
CA THR A 343 26.57 5.19 -18.86
C THR A 343 25.63 5.02 -17.66
N PRO A 344 24.45 4.39 -17.80
CA PRO A 344 23.54 4.22 -16.69
C PRO A 344 24.13 3.37 -15.55
N VAL A 345 23.91 3.78 -14.30
CA VAL A 345 24.23 2.97 -13.13
C VAL A 345 23.28 1.76 -13.09
N SER A 346 23.81 0.56 -12.91
CA SER A 346 22.98 -0.64 -12.83
C SER A 346 22.45 -0.83 -11.41
N LEU A 347 21.13 -0.94 -11.25
CA LEU A 347 20.47 -1.37 -10.02
C LEU A 347 19.76 -2.71 -10.22
N THR A 348 19.62 -3.46 -9.14
CA THR A 348 18.87 -4.73 -9.10
C THR A 348 18.00 -4.72 -7.86
N LEU A 349 16.73 -5.06 -8.03
CA LEU A 349 15.79 -5.21 -6.92
C LEU A 349 15.81 -6.66 -6.40
N PRO A 350 15.68 -6.91 -5.08
CA PRO A 350 15.60 -5.91 -4.02
C PRO A 350 16.93 -5.18 -3.76
N LEU A 351 16.84 -3.91 -3.36
CA LEU A 351 17.99 -3.15 -2.87
C LEU A 351 18.44 -3.65 -1.48
N ALA A 352 19.68 -3.30 -1.10
CA ALA A 352 20.20 -3.59 0.24
C ALA A 352 19.55 -2.70 1.30
N SER A 353 19.33 -1.42 1.00
CA SER A 353 18.48 -0.51 1.78
C SER A 353 17.47 0.16 0.86
N ARG A 354 16.32 0.63 1.39
CA ARG A 354 15.44 1.46 0.56
C ARG A 354 16.06 2.83 0.27
N ASP A 355 16.87 3.31 1.21
CA ASP A 355 17.60 4.58 1.10
C ASP A 355 18.73 4.53 0.07
N ASP A 356 19.04 3.36 -0.49
CA ASP A 356 20.02 3.23 -1.58
C ASP A 356 19.60 3.95 -2.88
N PHE A 357 18.35 4.39 -3.00
CA PHE A 357 17.95 5.26 -4.10
C PHE A 357 18.47 6.71 -3.94
N GLU A 358 18.72 7.16 -2.71
CA GLU A 358 19.24 8.51 -2.41
C GLU A 358 20.58 8.76 -3.10
N ARG A 359 21.50 7.80 -3.00
CA ARG A 359 22.83 7.86 -3.64
C ARG A 359 22.80 7.90 -5.16
N VAL A 360 21.63 7.75 -5.79
CA VAL A 360 21.44 7.87 -7.23
C VAL A 360 20.36 8.89 -7.61
N GLU A 361 19.96 9.78 -6.70
CA GLU A 361 18.99 10.83 -6.99
C GLU A 361 19.45 11.70 -8.17
N GLY A 362 18.62 11.83 -9.21
CA GLY A 362 18.93 12.59 -10.41
C GLY A 362 19.89 11.88 -11.38
N MET A 363 20.41 10.70 -11.04
CA MET A 363 21.28 9.92 -11.93
C MET A 363 20.50 9.06 -12.90
N LEU A 364 21.09 8.83 -14.08
CA LEU A 364 20.62 7.85 -15.04
C LEU A 364 20.92 6.43 -14.55
N VAL A 365 19.88 5.63 -14.38
CA VAL A 365 19.92 4.27 -13.84
C VAL A 365 19.29 3.30 -14.83
N ASN A 366 19.84 2.08 -14.90
CA ASN A 366 19.20 0.93 -15.53
C ASN A 366 18.82 -0.11 -14.46
N ILE A 367 17.54 -0.44 -14.38
CA ILE A 367 17.03 -1.54 -13.56
C ILE A 367 16.74 -2.72 -14.49
N ALA A 368 17.57 -3.75 -14.38
CA ALA A 368 17.38 -4.97 -15.16
C ALA A 368 16.16 -5.76 -14.65
N GLY A 369 15.36 -6.29 -15.57
CA GLY A 369 14.22 -7.15 -15.26
C GLY A 369 14.56 -8.64 -15.29
N PRO A 370 13.52 -9.51 -15.25
CA PRO A 370 12.11 -9.14 -15.34
C PRO A 370 11.60 -8.42 -14.09
N LEU A 371 10.99 -7.25 -14.29
CA LEU A 371 10.25 -6.51 -13.26
C LEU A 371 8.77 -6.83 -13.40
N THR A 372 8.07 -7.02 -12.29
CA THR A 372 6.62 -7.27 -12.28
C THR A 372 5.87 -5.96 -12.06
N VAL A 373 4.82 -5.71 -12.84
CA VAL A 373 3.84 -4.66 -12.53
C VAL A 373 3.09 -5.10 -11.28
N SER A 374 3.27 -4.40 -10.18
CA SER A 374 2.62 -4.69 -8.91
C SER A 374 1.41 -3.79 -8.64
N GLN A 375 1.39 -2.58 -9.20
CA GLN A 375 0.25 -1.66 -9.10
C GLN A 375 0.07 -0.87 -10.39
N ASN A 376 -1.19 -0.62 -10.74
CA ASN A 376 -1.61 0.15 -11.91
C ASN A 376 -2.76 1.14 -11.62
N TYR A 377 -3.10 1.36 -10.34
CA TYR A 377 -4.22 2.22 -9.93
C TYR A 377 -4.10 3.67 -10.44
N PHE A 378 -2.89 4.24 -10.37
CA PHE A 378 -2.61 5.61 -10.78
C PHE A 378 -2.25 5.77 -12.27
N LEU A 379 -2.28 4.69 -13.06
CA LEU A 379 -1.87 4.71 -14.46
C LEU A 379 -2.66 5.74 -15.28
N GLY A 380 -3.99 5.67 -15.22
CA GLY A 380 -4.85 6.55 -16.00
C GLY A 380 -4.80 8.01 -15.54
N ARG A 381 -4.51 8.23 -14.25
CA ARG A 381 -4.58 9.56 -13.64
C ARG A 381 -3.25 10.30 -13.69
N PHE A 382 -2.14 9.61 -13.50
CA PHE A 382 -0.80 10.19 -13.34
C PHE A 382 0.28 9.47 -14.15
N GLY A 383 -0.06 8.52 -15.02
CA GLY A 383 0.93 7.80 -15.80
C GLY A 383 1.88 6.96 -14.95
N GLN A 384 1.40 6.42 -13.83
CA GLN A 384 2.24 5.72 -12.84
C GLN A 384 1.95 4.22 -12.75
N LEU A 385 3.02 3.42 -12.71
CA LEU A 385 3.01 1.99 -12.39
C LEU A 385 3.99 1.69 -11.27
N THR A 386 3.63 0.85 -10.31
CA THR A 386 4.64 0.30 -9.37
C THR A 386 5.23 -0.97 -9.97
N LEU A 387 6.55 -1.00 -10.12
CA LEU A 387 7.33 -2.13 -10.56
C LEU A 387 8.04 -2.80 -9.38
N SER A 388 8.22 -4.12 -9.42
CA SER A 388 8.93 -4.83 -8.36
C SER A 388 9.68 -6.08 -8.81
N ALA A 389 10.61 -6.55 -7.97
CA ALA A 389 11.24 -7.86 -8.07
C ALA A 389 10.22 -8.96 -7.76
N GLY A 390 9.53 -9.45 -8.80
CA GLY A 390 8.43 -10.39 -8.66
C GLY A 390 7.17 -9.76 -8.08
N ARG A 391 6.12 -10.57 -7.93
CA ARG A 391 4.85 -10.14 -7.38
C ARG A 391 4.93 -10.01 -5.86
N LEU A 392 4.52 -8.86 -5.33
CA LEU A 392 4.53 -8.62 -3.89
C LEU A 392 3.30 -9.26 -3.23
N GLU A 393 3.53 -9.90 -2.09
CA GLU A 393 2.49 -10.51 -1.25
C GLU A 393 2.27 -9.64 -0.02
N THR A 394 1.01 -9.38 0.34
CA THR A 394 0.69 -8.66 1.57
C THR A 394 1.22 -9.45 2.78
N PRO A 395 2.01 -8.84 3.69
CA PRO A 395 2.65 -9.59 4.77
C PRO A 395 1.69 -10.41 5.64
N THR A 396 0.53 -9.84 5.98
CA THR A 396 -0.51 -10.50 6.79
C THR A 396 -1.39 -11.48 5.99
N ASN A 397 -1.13 -11.66 4.69
CA ASN A 397 -1.65 -12.80 3.93
C ASN A 397 -0.84 -14.08 4.17
N LYS A 398 0.46 -13.92 4.48
CA LYS A 398 1.41 -15.04 4.63
C LYS A 398 1.81 -15.34 6.06
N HIS A 399 1.90 -14.31 6.89
CA HIS A 399 2.42 -14.40 8.25
C HIS A 399 1.47 -13.74 9.25
N ARG A 400 1.47 -14.22 10.49
CA ARG A 400 0.65 -13.64 11.55
C ARG A 400 1.02 -12.16 11.77
N PRO A 401 0.04 -11.28 12.05
CA PRO A 401 0.27 -9.86 12.33
C PRO A 401 1.34 -9.61 13.39
N GLY A 402 2.15 -8.56 13.17
CA GLY A 402 3.23 -8.15 14.09
C GLY A 402 4.37 -9.17 14.26
N SER A 403 4.35 -10.32 13.57
CA SER A 403 5.43 -11.31 13.69
C SER A 403 6.71 -10.81 13.01
N SER A 404 7.86 -11.32 13.47
CA SER A 404 9.16 -10.99 12.84
C SER A 404 9.20 -11.37 11.36
N GLN A 405 8.51 -12.43 10.94
CA GLN A 405 8.37 -12.80 9.53
C GLN A 405 7.51 -11.81 8.74
N ALA A 406 6.42 -11.31 9.32
CA ALA A 406 5.58 -10.29 8.67
C ALA A 406 6.36 -8.97 8.47
N LEU A 407 7.08 -8.52 9.50
CA LEU A 407 7.95 -7.34 9.44
C LEU A 407 9.08 -7.53 8.42
N ALA A 408 9.71 -8.70 8.38
CA ALA A 408 10.75 -9.02 7.40
C ALA A 408 10.23 -9.01 5.96
N LEU A 409 9.02 -9.54 5.72
CA LEU A 409 8.38 -9.49 4.40
C LEU A 409 7.98 -8.06 4.01
N ALA A 410 7.49 -7.25 4.95
CA ALA A 410 7.22 -5.83 4.70
C ALA A 410 8.49 -5.07 4.29
N ALA A 411 9.59 -5.27 5.02
CA ALA A 411 10.89 -4.68 4.69
C ALA A 411 11.45 -5.18 3.35
N LEU A 412 11.23 -6.45 3.00
CA LEU A 412 11.57 -6.99 1.70
C LEU A 412 10.75 -6.32 0.58
N ASN A 413 9.42 -6.26 0.72
CA ASN A 413 8.54 -5.61 -0.25
C ASN A 413 8.93 -4.15 -0.50
N ALA A 414 9.25 -3.41 0.56
CA ALA A 414 9.70 -2.02 0.45
C ALA A 414 10.97 -1.90 -0.40
N ARG A 415 11.99 -2.75 -0.19
CA ARG A 415 13.24 -2.72 -0.96
C ARG A 415 13.12 -3.36 -2.35
N SER A 416 12.04 -4.08 -2.62
CA SER A 416 11.79 -4.78 -3.88
C SER A 416 11.07 -3.95 -4.94
N ARG A 417 10.76 -2.67 -4.70
CA ARG A 417 9.89 -1.89 -5.59
C ARG A 417 10.42 -0.50 -5.98
N VAL A 418 9.94 0.00 -7.10
CA VAL A 418 10.16 1.35 -7.63
C VAL A 418 8.93 1.78 -8.45
N MET A 419 8.61 3.06 -8.49
CA MET A 419 7.51 3.57 -9.31
C MET A 419 8.02 4.02 -10.69
N LEU A 420 7.50 3.46 -11.76
CA LEU A 420 7.67 3.99 -13.11
C LEU A 420 6.67 5.15 -13.31
N ASP A 421 7.19 6.34 -13.58
CA ASP A 421 6.41 7.55 -13.89
C ASP A 421 6.47 7.83 -15.41
N ASP A 422 5.64 8.74 -15.94
CA ASP A 422 5.60 9.07 -17.37
C ASP A 422 6.48 10.27 -17.75
N ALA A 423 7.26 10.78 -16.78
CA ALA A 423 8.10 11.97 -16.92
C ALA A 423 7.33 13.25 -17.25
N THR A 424 6.05 13.31 -16.88
CA THR A 424 5.22 14.49 -17.00
C THR A 424 4.61 14.89 -15.65
N SER A 425 4.40 16.19 -15.45
CA SER A 425 3.63 16.69 -14.31
C SER A 425 2.13 16.75 -14.59
N LEU A 426 1.64 16.12 -15.66
CA LEU A 426 0.26 16.25 -16.13
C LEU A 426 -0.65 15.24 -15.43
N GLN A 427 -1.94 15.58 -15.36
CA GLN A 427 -2.98 14.63 -14.98
C GLN A 427 -3.71 14.15 -16.22
N ASN A 428 -4.10 12.88 -16.20
CA ASN A 428 -4.83 12.19 -17.28
C ASN A 428 -4.06 12.23 -18.61
N PRO A 429 -2.83 11.69 -18.64
CA PRO A 429 -1.99 11.71 -19.83
C PRO A 429 -2.75 11.14 -21.04
N ASN A 430 -2.56 11.80 -22.17
CA ASN A 430 -3.19 11.47 -23.44
C ASN A 430 -2.13 11.38 -24.54
N PRO A 431 -1.81 10.17 -25.06
CA PRO A 431 -2.40 8.87 -24.69
C PRO A 431 -2.01 8.41 -23.28
N THR A 432 -2.81 7.51 -22.70
CA THR A 432 -2.46 6.84 -21.44
C THR A 432 -1.28 5.88 -21.69
N PRO A 433 -0.20 5.94 -20.92
CA PRO A 433 1.02 5.20 -21.23
C PRO A 433 0.88 3.69 -21.00
N TRP A 434 1.67 2.90 -21.72
CA TRP A 434 1.88 1.44 -21.57
C TRP A 434 0.66 0.51 -21.62
N LEU A 435 -0.51 0.99 -22.06
CA LEU A 435 -1.62 0.09 -22.36
C LEU A 435 -1.29 -0.79 -23.58
N ALA A 436 -1.55 -2.09 -23.47
CA ALA A 436 -1.44 -3.01 -24.60
C ALA A 436 -2.63 -2.83 -25.57
N GLY A 437 -2.63 -3.57 -26.69
CA GLY A 437 -3.68 -3.48 -27.72
C GLY A 437 -5.09 -3.88 -27.25
N ASP A 438 -5.21 -4.54 -26.09
CA ASP A 438 -6.48 -4.82 -25.41
C ASP A 438 -6.84 -3.76 -24.34
N ASN A 439 -6.20 -2.59 -24.42
CA ASN A 439 -6.38 -1.42 -23.57
C ASN A 439 -6.11 -1.66 -22.07
N THR A 440 -5.21 -2.58 -21.72
CA THR A 440 -4.83 -2.81 -20.32
C THR A 440 -3.34 -3.11 -20.13
N VAL A 441 -2.85 -2.89 -18.92
CA VAL A 441 -1.61 -3.45 -18.36
C VAL A 441 -1.96 -3.98 -16.98
N ARG A 442 -1.71 -5.27 -16.75
CA ARG A 442 -2.21 -5.95 -15.56
C ARG A 442 -1.15 -6.03 -14.48
N ALA A 443 -1.56 -5.97 -13.21
CA ALA A 443 -0.69 -6.43 -12.14
C ALA A 443 -0.32 -7.90 -12.41
N GLY A 444 0.96 -8.25 -12.30
CA GLY A 444 1.50 -9.54 -12.72
C GLY A 444 2.08 -9.57 -14.15
N ASP A 445 1.79 -8.59 -15.02
CA ASP A 445 2.56 -8.42 -16.27
C ASP A 445 4.02 -8.09 -15.96
N THR A 446 4.94 -8.37 -16.89
CA THR A 446 6.37 -8.15 -16.67
C THR A 446 6.97 -7.15 -17.65
N LEU A 447 8.02 -6.47 -17.21
CA LEU A 447 8.82 -5.52 -17.98
C LEU A 447 10.28 -6.00 -18.01
N SER A 448 10.90 -6.05 -19.19
CA SER A 448 12.25 -6.60 -19.36
C SER A 448 13.35 -5.78 -18.69
N SER A 449 13.19 -4.45 -18.65
CA SER A 449 14.09 -3.49 -18.02
C SER A 449 13.48 -2.09 -18.08
N VAL A 450 14.03 -1.17 -17.29
CA VAL A 450 13.78 0.26 -17.46
C VAL A 450 15.09 1.02 -17.27
N THR A 451 15.35 1.97 -18.16
CA THR A 451 16.43 2.95 -18.01
C THR A 451 15.82 4.33 -17.88
N GLY A 452 16.21 5.08 -16.85
CA GLY A 452 15.62 6.37 -16.54
C GLY A 452 16.33 7.06 -15.39
N VAL A 453 15.91 8.28 -15.09
CA VAL A 453 16.46 9.08 -13.98
C VAL A 453 15.69 8.78 -12.70
N VAL A 454 16.37 8.57 -11.58
CA VAL A 454 15.72 8.33 -10.28
C VAL A 454 15.40 9.66 -9.58
N ASP A 455 14.22 9.78 -9.00
CA ASP A 455 13.87 10.87 -8.08
C ASP A 455 12.84 10.41 -7.03
N PHE A 456 12.52 11.28 -6.07
CA PHE A 456 11.47 11.04 -5.09
C PHE A 456 10.24 11.89 -5.39
N GLY A 457 9.04 11.32 -5.28
CA GLY A 457 7.82 12.10 -5.51
C GLY A 457 6.54 11.45 -5.02
N LEU A 458 5.43 12.19 -5.09
CA LEU A 458 4.10 11.69 -4.70
C LEU A 458 3.73 10.41 -5.45
N ALA A 459 3.29 9.41 -4.68
CA ALA A 459 2.82 8.11 -5.14
C ALA A 459 1.29 7.96 -4.94
N SER A 460 0.57 9.08 -4.93
CA SER A 460 -0.81 9.20 -4.47
C SER A 460 -1.57 10.31 -5.21
N SER A 461 -2.88 10.39 -5.00
CA SER A 461 -3.73 11.43 -5.61
C SER A 461 -3.84 12.74 -4.84
N THR A 462 -3.24 12.83 -3.65
CA THR A 462 -3.27 14.04 -2.81
C THR A 462 -1.86 14.35 -2.33
N ASN A 463 -1.58 15.61 -2.06
CA ASN A 463 -0.25 16.03 -1.60
C ASN A 463 0.02 15.73 -0.12
N THR A 464 -0.95 15.19 0.63
CA THR A 464 -0.82 14.84 2.04
C THR A 464 -0.49 13.36 2.28
N GLU A 465 -0.58 12.54 1.24
CA GLU A 465 -0.31 11.10 1.29
C GLU A 465 1.17 10.82 0.95
N PRO A 466 1.71 9.64 1.30
CA PRO A 466 3.14 9.33 1.15
C PRO A 466 3.70 9.45 -0.28
N GLY A 467 5.00 9.67 -0.37
CA GLY A 467 5.77 9.59 -1.61
C GLY A 467 6.35 8.20 -1.85
N ASP A 468 6.98 8.02 -3.00
CA ASP A 468 7.82 6.86 -3.27
C ASP A 468 8.96 7.21 -4.24
N TRP A 469 9.98 6.35 -4.28
CA TRP A 469 11.08 6.45 -5.24
C TRP A 469 10.60 6.09 -6.64
N LYS A 470 10.90 6.98 -7.58
CA LYS A 470 10.45 6.95 -8.96
C LYS A 470 11.60 6.76 -9.92
N ILE A 471 11.27 6.25 -11.11
CA ILE A 471 12.13 6.28 -12.28
C ILE A 471 11.40 7.00 -13.41
N GLN A 472 12.00 8.11 -13.84
CA GLN A 472 11.58 8.94 -14.97
C GLN A 472 12.18 8.35 -16.26
N PRO A 473 11.41 7.69 -17.12
CA PRO A 473 11.94 6.81 -18.15
C PRO A 473 12.60 7.59 -19.30
N VAL A 474 13.80 7.15 -19.68
CA VAL A 474 14.45 7.50 -20.96
C VAL A 474 14.22 6.38 -21.97
N GLN A 475 14.28 5.13 -21.51
CA GLN A 475 13.99 3.95 -22.30
C GLN A 475 13.21 2.93 -21.45
N VAL A 476 12.05 2.53 -21.94
CA VAL A 476 11.25 1.46 -21.34
C VAL A 476 11.48 0.19 -22.13
N GLY A 477 11.72 -0.92 -21.43
CA GLY A 477 11.85 -2.24 -22.04
C GLY A 477 10.53 -2.76 -22.60
N THR A 478 10.51 -4.05 -22.95
CA THR A 478 9.31 -4.69 -23.50
C THR A 478 8.42 -5.20 -22.38
N PHE A 479 7.14 -4.84 -22.43
CA PHE A 479 6.12 -5.46 -21.60
C PHE A 479 5.74 -6.84 -22.15
N SER A 480 5.56 -7.82 -21.26
CA SER A 480 5.11 -9.17 -21.56
C SER A 480 3.86 -9.51 -20.75
N ARG A 481 2.91 -10.20 -21.40
CA ARG A 481 1.60 -10.59 -20.87
C ARG A 481 1.69 -11.84 -20.00
N ALA A 482 2.49 -11.76 -18.94
CA ALA A 482 2.71 -12.85 -18.00
C ALA A 482 1.44 -13.18 -17.18
N ASN A 483 0.52 -12.22 -17.02
CA ASN A 483 -0.77 -12.43 -16.38
C ASN A 483 -1.92 -12.22 -17.38
N ALA A 484 -2.09 -13.14 -18.33
CA ALA A 484 -3.11 -13.02 -19.35
C ALA A 484 -4.55 -13.20 -18.82
N ARG A 485 -5.50 -12.51 -19.46
CA ARG A 485 -6.93 -12.58 -19.18
C ARG A 485 -7.50 -13.97 -19.53
N THR A 486 -8.36 -14.54 -18.66
CA THR A 486 -9.15 -15.75 -18.98
C THR A 486 -10.63 -15.46 -19.18
N VAL A 487 -11.22 -15.94 -20.29
CA VAL A 487 -12.63 -15.69 -20.65
C VAL A 487 -13.66 -16.35 -19.73
N VAL A 488 -13.25 -17.38 -18.98
CA VAL A 488 -14.06 -18.09 -18.00
C VAL A 488 -13.24 -18.33 -16.73
N PRO A 489 -13.90 -18.50 -15.56
CA PRO A 489 -13.20 -18.86 -14.34
C PRO A 489 -12.48 -20.21 -14.47
N PRO A 490 -11.39 -20.44 -13.71
CA PRO A 490 -10.76 -21.75 -13.65
C PRO A 490 -11.77 -22.83 -13.26
N LYS A 491 -11.65 -24.03 -13.85
CA LYS A 491 -12.56 -25.15 -13.54
C LYS A 491 -12.42 -25.55 -12.07
N VAL A 492 -13.55 -25.69 -11.39
CA VAL A 492 -13.61 -26.10 -9.97
C VAL A 492 -14.10 -27.53 -9.74
N GLY A 493 -14.64 -28.18 -10.77
CA GLY A 493 -15.20 -29.54 -10.66
C GLY A 493 -16.47 -29.58 -9.80
N GLY A 494 -16.88 -30.80 -9.41
CA GLY A 494 -18.10 -31.04 -8.64
C GLY A 494 -19.37 -31.00 -9.49
N ASN A 495 -20.50 -31.35 -8.87
CA ASN A 495 -21.84 -31.31 -9.47
C ASN A 495 -22.63 -30.04 -9.15
N LEU A 496 -22.15 -29.24 -8.20
CA LEU A 496 -22.64 -27.90 -7.92
C LEU A 496 -21.48 -26.90 -7.96
N LYS A 497 -21.73 -25.73 -8.54
CA LYS A 497 -20.80 -24.60 -8.52
C LYS A 497 -21.38 -23.48 -7.67
N LEU A 498 -20.65 -23.02 -6.66
CA LEU A 498 -21.02 -21.85 -5.87
C LEU A 498 -20.03 -20.72 -6.10
N GLY A 499 -20.37 -19.52 -5.65
CA GLY A 499 -19.43 -18.41 -5.67
C GLY A 499 -19.77 -17.27 -4.71
N SER A 500 -18.88 -16.28 -4.69
CA SER A 500 -19.04 -15.03 -3.97
C SER A 500 -18.43 -13.89 -4.76
N PHE A 501 -19.10 -12.73 -4.77
CA PHE A 501 -18.68 -11.61 -5.57
C PHE A 501 -19.03 -10.27 -4.91
N ASN A 502 -18.00 -9.50 -4.53
CA ASN A 502 -18.17 -8.09 -4.19
C ASN A 502 -18.34 -7.32 -5.51
N VAL A 503 -19.46 -6.62 -5.68
CA VAL A 503 -19.83 -5.96 -6.94
C VAL A 503 -19.59 -4.43 -6.95
N LEU A 504 -18.75 -3.93 -6.03
CA LEU A 504 -18.27 -2.54 -5.98
C LEU A 504 -19.41 -1.50 -5.94
N ASN A 505 -20.14 -1.46 -4.83
CA ASN A 505 -21.25 -0.54 -4.57
C ASN A 505 -22.27 -0.50 -5.72
N TYR A 506 -22.99 -1.60 -5.92
CA TYR A 506 -24.07 -1.67 -6.90
C TYR A 506 -25.34 -1.00 -6.39
N PHE A 507 -25.53 0.25 -6.80
CA PHE A 507 -26.66 1.09 -6.40
C PHE A 507 -27.59 1.39 -7.58
N THR A 508 -28.89 1.30 -7.32
CA THR A 508 -29.95 1.73 -8.23
C THR A 508 -30.43 3.16 -7.93
N THR A 509 -29.90 3.79 -6.88
CA THR A 509 -30.01 5.24 -6.61
C THR A 509 -28.61 5.86 -6.65
N PHE A 510 -28.42 6.90 -7.46
CA PHE A 510 -27.12 7.46 -7.77
C PHE A 510 -26.77 8.66 -6.89
N THR A 511 -25.49 9.04 -6.85
CA THR A 511 -25.00 10.18 -6.06
C THR A 511 -25.58 11.53 -6.49
N ASN A 512 -26.12 11.63 -7.72
CA ASN A 512 -26.85 12.79 -8.22
C ASN A 512 -28.35 12.83 -7.82
N GLY A 513 -28.82 11.86 -7.02
CA GLY A 513 -30.21 11.74 -6.57
C GLY A 513 -31.19 11.22 -7.61
N SER A 514 -30.72 10.75 -8.77
CA SER A 514 -31.55 10.04 -9.75
C SER A 514 -31.53 8.52 -9.51
N THR A 515 -32.44 7.77 -10.12
CA THR A 515 -32.50 6.30 -10.01
C THR A 515 -32.41 5.59 -11.35
N ALA A 516 -32.14 4.28 -11.31
CA ALA A 516 -32.18 3.38 -12.46
C ALA A 516 -33.56 3.32 -13.15
N THR A 517 -34.63 3.72 -12.46
CA THR A 517 -35.99 3.77 -12.98
C THR A 517 -36.41 5.18 -13.44
N GLY A 518 -35.49 6.14 -13.43
CA GLY A 518 -35.74 7.51 -13.90
C GLY A 518 -36.38 8.45 -12.89
N GLN A 519 -36.44 8.08 -11.61
CA GLN A 519 -36.88 8.98 -10.54
C GLN A 519 -35.78 9.98 -10.19
N THR A 520 -36.14 11.13 -9.65
CA THR A 520 -35.21 12.20 -9.21
C THR A 520 -35.47 12.61 -7.76
N GLY A 521 -34.52 13.30 -7.13
CA GLY A 521 -34.65 13.77 -5.74
C GLY A 521 -34.59 12.66 -4.69
N GLN A 522 -34.04 11.50 -5.06
CA GLN A 522 -33.90 10.33 -4.19
C GLN A 522 -32.58 10.37 -3.41
N GLY A 523 -32.50 9.53 -2.38
CA GLY A 523 -31.30 9.35 -1.57
C GLY A 523 -31.11 7.89 -1.16
N CYS A 524 -30.02 7.64 -0.45
CA CYS A 524 -29.71 6.34 0.12
C CYS A 524 -29.71 6.41 1.64
N THR A 525 -30.24 5.37 2.27
CA THR A 525 -30.30 5.28 3.73
C THR A 525 -28.96 4.85 4.30
N LEU A 526 -28.44 5.59 5.27
CA LEU A 526 -27.27 5.22 6.08
C LEU A 526 -27.58 5.57 7.54
N GLY A 527 -27.71 4.55 8.39
CA GLY A 527 -28.25 4.70 9.73
C GLY A 527 -29.62 5.37 9.70
N ASN A 528 -29.75 6.50 10.39
CA ASN A 528 -30.99 7.28 10.46
C ASN A 528 -31.08 8.40 9.41
N SER A 529 -30.12 8.48 8.49
CA SER A 529 -30.06 9.54 7.48
C SER A 529 -30.41 9.02 6.09
N ASN A 530 -31.09 9.84 5.28
CA ASN A 530 -31.37 9.56 3.88
C ASN A 530 -31.00 10.77 3.03
N ALA A 531 -29.98 10.62 2.17
CA ALA A 531 -29.47 11.68 1.32
C ALA A 531 -28.79 11.10 0.08
N ALA A 532 -28.69 11.88 -1.00
CA ALA A 532 -27.95 11.48 -2.20
C ALA A 532 -26.44 11.29 -1.92
N SER A 533 -25.87 12.06 -0.98
CA SER A 533 -24.48 11.91 -0.53
C SER A 533 -24.19 10.60 0.21
N ASN A 534 -25.23 9.88 0.65
CA ASN A 534 -25.08 8.56 1.24
C ASN A 534 -25.03 7.46 0.17
N CYS A 535 -25.41 7.77 -1.08
CA CYS A 535 -25.30 6.83 -2.18
C CYS A 535 -23.83 6.62 -2.55
N ARG A 536 -23.53 5.42 -3.07
CA ARG A 536 -22.18 5.00 -3.46
C ARG A 536 -22.25 4.38 -4.86
N GLY A 537 -21.10 4.12 -5.46
CA GLY A 537 -21.02 3.53 -6.81
C GLY A 537 -21.29 4.55 -7.91
N ALA A 538 -22.03 4.14 -8.94
CA ALA A 538 -22.32 4.97 -10.12
C ALA A 538 -22.92 6.34 -9.78
N SER A 539 -22.37 7.38 -10.42
CA SER A 539 -22.80 8.76 -10.22
C SER A 539 -24.08 9.10 -11.00
N ASN A 540 -24.39 8.33 -12.03
CA ASN A 540 -25.52 8.54 -12.93
C ASN A 540 -25.93 7.25 -13.67
N LEU A 541 -27.00 7.33 -14.47
CA LEU A 541 -27.56 6.20 -15.21
C LEU A 541 -26.60 5.59 -16.25
N ALA A 542 -25.74 6.40 -16.88
CA ALA A 542 -24.81 5.92 -17.90
C ALA A 542 -23.73 5.02 -17.26
N GLU A 543 -23.15 5.46 -16.16
CA GLU A 543 -22.20 4.68 -15.36
C GLU A 543 -22.83 3.43 -14.77
N PHE A 544 -24.07 3.54 -14.27
CA PHE A 544 -24.81 2.40 -13.76
C PHE A 544 -25.00 1.32 -14.85
N ASN A 545 -25.40 1.70 -16.06
CA ASN A 545 -25.55 0.77 -17.17
C ASN A 545 -24.21 0.11 -17.54
N ARG A 546 -23.10 0.87 -17.50
CA ARG A 546 -21.75 0.36 -17.74
C ARG A 546 -21.35 -0.68 -16.69
N GLN A 547 -21.54 -0.35 -15.41
CA GLN A 547 -21.25 -1.22 -14.26
C GLN A 547 -22.08 -2.50 -14.33
N ARG A 548 -23.41 -2.35 -14.46
CA ARG A 548 -24.38 -3.44 -14.57
C ARG A 548 -24.02 -4.43 -15.67
N SER A 549 -23.63 -3.94 -16.84
CA SER A 549 -23.27 -4.81 -17.97
C SER A 549 -22.04 -5.66 -17.66
N LYS A 550 -20.99 -5.09 -17.08
CA LYS A 550 -19.79 -5.84 -16.70
C LYS A 550 -20.08 -6.89 -15.64
N ILE A 551 -20.86 -6.53 -14.61
CA ILE A 551 -21.25 -7.45 -13.52
C ILE A 551 -22.09 -8.61 -14.07
N ILE A 552 -23.06 -8.34 -14.96
CA ILE A 552 -23.88 -9.39 -15.59
C ILE A 552 -23.02 -10.37 -16.39
N GLU A 553 -22.07 -9.89 -17.19
CA GLU A 553 -21.17 -10.79 -17.94
C GLU A 553 -20.28 -11.61 -17.00
N ALA A 554 -19.79 -11.02 -15.90
CA ALA A 554 -19.05 -11.77 -14.89
C ALA A 554 -19.91 -12.87 -14.25
N MET A 555 -21.14 -12.55 -13.82
CA MET A 555 -22.07 -13.51 -13.22
C MET A 555 -22.48 -14.61 -14.20
N ALA A 556 -22.71 -14.27 -15.47
CA ALA A 556 -23.03 -15.22 -16.53
C ALA A 556 -21.85 -16.17 -16.83
N ALA A 557 -20.61 -15.69 -16.79
CA ALA A 557 -19.42 -16.52 -16.98
C ALA A 557 -19.09 -17.39 -15.75
N ILE A 558 -19.33 -16.87 -14.54
CA ILE A 558 -19.24 -17.64 -13.29
C ILE A 558 -20.22 -18.81 -13.33
N ASP A 559 -21.47 -18.55 -13.73
CA ASP A 559 -22.52 -19.56 -13.88
C ASP A 559 -22.66 -20.43 -12.62
N ALA A 560 -22.70 -19.79 -11.45
CA ALA A 560 -22.87 -20.47 -10.17
C ALA A 560 -24.33 -20.89 -9.96
N ASP A 561 -24.55 -22.04 -9.34
CA ASP A 561 -25.86 -22.53 -8.93
C ASP A 561 -26.38 -21.77 -7.69
N ALA A 562 -25.49 -21.25 -6.83
CA ALA A 562 -25.78 -20.16 -5.91
C ALA A 562 -24.59 -19.20 -5.77
N LEU A 563 -24.87 -17.90 -5.69
CA LEU A 563 -23.88 -16.83 -5.67
C LEU A 563 -24.19 -15.84 -4.55
N GLY A 564 -23.24 -15.65 -3.64
CA GLY A 564 -23.28 -14.58 -2.65
C GLY A 564 -22.80 -13.26 -3.21
N LEU A 565 -23.47 -12.17 -2.89
CA LEU A 565 -23.17 -10.83 -3.40
C LEU A 565 -22.91 -9.87 -2.22
N MET A 566 -21.86 -9.07 -2.32
CA MET A 566 -21.56 -7.99 -1.38
C MET A 566 -21.66 -6.64 -2.08
N GLU A 567 -21.89 -5.58 -1.31
CA GLU A 567 -22.03 -4.21 -1.80
C GLU A 567 -23.26 -3.96 -2.68
N ILE A 568 -24.36 -4.66 -2.38
CA ILE A 568 -25.67 -4.37 -2.94
C ILE A 568 -26.31 -3.25 -2.14
N GLN A 569 -26.87 -2.24 -2.79
CA GLN A 569 -27.62 -1.19 -2.08
C GLN A 569 -28.69 -1.77 -1.16
N ASN A 570 -28.78 -1.24 0.05
CA ASN A 570 -29.77 -1.62 1.05
C ASN A 570 -31.11 -0.92 0.79
N ASN A 571 -31.83 -1.34 -0.25
CA ASN A 571 -33.13 -0.78 -0.67
C ASN A 571 -34.20 -1.86 -0.92
N GLY A 572 -34.26 -2.84 -0.02
CA GLY A 572 -35.09 -4.03 -0.18
C GLY A 572 -34.57 -4.91 -1.33
N SER A 573 -35.48 -5.50 -2.11
CA SER A 573 -35.12 -6.36 -3.24
C SER A 573 -34.70 -5.61 -4.51
N THR A 574 -34.85 -4.28 -4.56
CA THR A 574 -34.75 -3.49 -5.80
C THR A 574 -33.41 -3.70 -6.53
N ALA A 575 -32.28 -3.51 -5.84
CA ALA A 575 -30.97 -3.60 -6.48
C ALA A 575 -30.62 -5.04 -6.90
N VAL A 576 -30.86 -6.03 -6.03
CA VAL A 576 -30.58 -7.45 -6.38
C VAL A 576 -31.51 -7.96 -7.48
N GLN A 577 -32.78 -7.58 -7.48
CA GLN A 577 -33.72 -7.99 -8.52
C GLN A 577 -33.35 -7.37 -9.87
N ASN A 578 -32.87 -6.13 -9.89
CA ASN A 578 -32.37 -5.51 -11.12
C ASN A 578 -31.20 -6.28 -11.77
N LEU A 579 -30.29 -6.84 -10.95
CA LEU A 579 -29.23 -7.75 -11.43
C LEU A 579 -29.81 -9.07 -11.92
N VAL A 580 -30.72 -9.70 -11.16
CA VAL A 580 -31.36 -10.97 -11.55
C VAL A 580 -32.10 -10.83 -12.87
N ASP A 581 -32.84 -9.75 -13.07
CA ASP A 581 -33.57 -9.48 -14.33
C ASP A 581 -32.60 -9.34 -15.50
N GLY A 582 -31.48 -8.63 -15.30
CA GLY A 582 -30.44 -8.47 -16.31
C GLY A 582 -29.72 -9.77 -16.64
N LEU A 583 -29.39 -10.55 -15.60
CA LEU A 583 -28.76 -11.85 -15.76
C LEU A 583 -29.70 -12.81 -16.49
N ASN A 584 -30.98 -12.88 -16.11
CA ASN A 584 -31.98 -13.71 -16.78
C ASN A 584 -32.24 -13.28 -18.23
N ALA A 585 -32.19 -11.97 -18.53
CA ALA A 585 -32.23 -11.53 -19.93
C ALA A 585 -31.02 -12.04 -20.73
N ARG A 586 -29.87 -12.24 -20.06
CA ARG A 586 -28.62 -12.72 -20.66
C ARG A 586 -28.48 -14.25 -20.76
N VAL A 587 -29.04 -15.00 -19.80
CA VAL A 587 -28.86 -16.47 -19.71
C VAL A 587 -30.15 -17.29 -19.83
N GLY A 588 -31.30 -16.64 -19.93
CA GLY A 588 -32.61 -17.28 -19.98
C GLY A 588 -33.53 -16.83 -18.85
N ALA A 589 -34.78 -16.51 -19.19
CA ALA A 589 -35.77 -16.08 -18.22
C ALA A 589 -36.03 -17.18 -17.17
N GLY A 590 -36.01 -16.81 -15.89
CA GLY A 590 -36.26 -17.73 -14.78
C GLY A 590 -35.07 -18.63 -14.41
N THR A 591 -33.90 -18.48 -15.05
CA THR A 591 -32.71 -19.27 -14.70
C THR A 591 -32.21 -18.96 -13.30
N TYR A 592 -32.27 -17.70 -12.86
CA TYR A 592 -31.88 -17.23 -11.54
C TYR A 592 -33.04 -16.58 -10.80
N ALA A 593 -33.03 -16.72 -9.47
CA ALA A 593 -33.91 -16.03 -8.54
C ALA A 593 -33.09 -15.42 -7.39
N ALA A 594 -33.54 -14.28 -6.87
CA ALA A 594 -32.99 -13.71 -5.64
C ALA A 594 -33.49 -14.48 -4.42
N VAL A 595 -32.62 -14.64 -3.42
CA VAL A 595 -33.04 -15.04 -2.07
C VAL A 595 -33.72 -13.82 -1.41
N PRO A 596 -34.95 -13.97 -0.87
CA PRO A 596 -35.64 -12.89 -0.18
C PRO A 596 -34.86 -12.36 1.03
N ASP A 597 -35.06 -11.09 1.34
CA ASP A 597 -34.48 -10.48 2.54
C ASP A 597 -35.00 -11.17 3.82
N PRO A 598 -34.14 -11.42 4.81
CA PRO A 598 -34.55 -12.02 6.07
C PRO A 598 -35.50 -11.13 6.87
N ALA A 599 -36.42 -11.76 7.61
CA ALA A 599 -37.36 -11.04 8.48
C ALA A 599 -36.67 -10.24 9.61
N ALA A 600 -35.46 -10.66 10.02
CA ALA A 600 -34.65 -9.96 11.01
C ALA A 600 -33.96 -8.69 10.47
N GLY A 601 -34.09 -8.42 9.16
CA GLY A 601 -33.55 -7.22 8.51
C GLY A 601 -32.18 -7.42 7.88
N THR A 602 -31.71 -6.36 7.21
CA THR A 602 -30.49 -6.33 6.37
C THR A 602 -29.43 -5.35 6.86
N GLY A 603 -29.61 -4.81 8.07
CA GLY A 603 -28.66 -3.88 8.69
C GLY A 603 -28.96 -2.41 8.43
N THR A 604 -28.05 -1.57 8.89
CA THR A 604 -28.18 -0.10 8.91
C THR A 604 -27.24 0.60 7.92
N ASP A 605 -26.31 -0.11 7.31
CA ASP A 605 -25.43 0.45 6.28
C ASP A 605 -26.20 0.70 4.96
N ALA A 606 -25.65 1.57 4.11
CA ALA A 606 -26.19 1.86 2.78
C ALA A 606 -26.06 0.67 1.82
N ILE A 607 -25.18 -0.28 2.17
CA ILE A 607 -25.02 -1.56 1.49
C ILE A 607 -25.40 -2.73 2.38
N LYS A 608 -25.81 -3.83 1.76
CA LYS A 608 -26.06 -5.12 2.38
C LYS A 608 -25.41 -6.24 1.57
N VAL A 609 -25.43 -7.44 2.13
CA VAL A 609 -25.20 -8.67 1.38
C VAL A 609 -26.50 -9.17 0.77
N ALA A 610 -26.39 -9.89 -0.35
CA ALA A 610 -27.50 -10.56 -1.01
C ALA A 610 -27.08 -11.93 -1.52
N MET A 611 -28.03 -12.73 -2.01
CA MET A 611 -27.75 -14.04 -2.60
C MET A 611 -28.72 -14.31 -3.75
N ILE A 612 -28.21 -14.94 -4.81
CA ILE A 612 -29.01 -15.45 -5.92
C ILE A 612 -28.74 -16.94 -6.12
N TYR A 613 -29.68 -17.66 -6.73
CA TYR A 613 -29.57 -19.10 -6.96
C TYR A 613 -30.35 -19.53 -8.20
N LYS A 614 -30.04 -20.72 -8.73
CA LYS A 614 -30.79 -21.36 -9.80
C LYS A 614 -31.91 -22.24 -9.21
N PRO A 615 -33.20 -21.85 -9.31
CA PRO A 615 -34.30 -22.67 -8.78
C PRO A 615 -34.43 -24.03 -9.48
N GLY A 616 -33.92 -24.19 -10.70
CA GLY A 616 -33.87 -25.48 -11.40
C GLY A 616 -32.81 -26.45 -10.86
N LYS A 617 -31.92 -26.00 -9.96
CA LYS A 617 -30.86 -26.82 -9.35
C LYS A 617 -31.00 -26.95 -7.84
N LEU A 618 -31.49 -25.90 -7.19
CA LEU A 618 -31.54 -25.80 -5.73
C LEU A 618 -32.93 -25.36 -5.27
N THR A 619 -33.44 -26.02 -4.24
CA THR A 619 -34.65 -25.60 -3.52
C THR A 619 -34.25 -24.98 -2.19
N ARG A 620 -34.85 -23.83 -1.83
CA ARG A 620 -34.64 -23.21 -0.51
C ARG A 620 -35.33 -24.03 0.57
N VAL A 621 -34.61 -24.32 1.65
CA VAL A 621 -35.12 -24.99 2.85
C VAL A 621 -35.34 -23.93 3.92
N GLY A 622 -36.60 -23.65 4.26
CA GLY A 622 -36.96 -22.60 5.20
C GLY A 622 -36.74 -21.17 4.67
N ALA A 623 -37.03 -20.19 5.52
CA ALA A 623 -36.78 -18.78 5.24
C ALA A 623 -35.28 -18.45 5.36
N SER A 624 -34.83 -17.43 4.63
CA SER A 624 -33.50 -16.86 4.81
C SER A 624 -33.36 -16.21 6.19
N GLN A 625 -32.15 -16.22 6.74
CA GLN A 625 -31.85 -15.72 8.07
C GLN A 625 -30.73 -14.69 8.02
N SER A 626 -30.75 -13.75 8.96
CA SER A 626 -29.64 -12.83 9.20
C SER A 626 -29.32 -12.72 10.68
N ASP A 627 -28.07 -12.36 10.98
CA ASP A 627 -27.64 -12.09 12.35
C ASP A 627 -27.72 -10.60 12.68
N ALA A 628 -28.88 -10.17 13.18
CA ALA A 628 -29.17 -8.78 13.54
C ALA A 628 -28.49 -8.30 14.84
N ALA A 629 -27.44 -9.00 15.31
CA ALA A 629 -26.63 -8.52 16.42
C ALA A 629 -26.10 -7.11 16.16
N ALA A 630 -26.08 -6.25 17.19
CA ALA A 630 -25.66 -4.85 17.07
C ALA A 630 -24.24 -4.66 16.51
N ILE A 631 -23.36 -5.67 16.67
CA ILE A 631 -22.00 -5.66 16.12
C ILE A 631 -21.98 -5.70 14.57
N ASN A 632 -23.08 -6.12 13.94
CA ASN A 632 -23.20 -6.25 12.49
C ASN A 632 -24.00 -5.07 11.91
N ASN A 633 -23.30 -4.04 11.43
CA ASN A 633 -23.90 -3.00 10.58
C ASN A 633 -24.37 -3.56 9.22
N ARG A 634 -23.70 -4.64 8.76
CA ARG A 634 -24.02 -5.44 7.58
C ARG A 634 -24.22 -6.90 8.01
N PRO A 635 -25.41 -7.26 8.54
CA PRO A 635 -25.73 -8.61 8.99
C PRO A 635 -25.41 -9.67 7.92
N PRO A 636 -24.68 -10.75 8.29
CA PRO A 636 -24.52 -11.92 7.44
C PRO A 636 -25.88 -12.51 7.03
N LEU A 637 -25.96 -13.07 5.82
CA LEU A 637 -27.16 -13.68 5.24
C LEU A 637 -26.95 -15.19 5.07
N ALA A 638 -27.80 -16.01 5.68
CA ALA A 638 -27.81 -17.46 5.53
C ALA A 638 -29.03 -17.97 4.76
N GLN A 639 -28.81 -18.95 3.89
CA GLN A 639 -29.87 -19.74 3.27
C GLN A 639 -29.42 -21.20 3.15
N THR A 640 -30.24 -22.10 3.69
CA THR A 640 -30.08 -23.53 3.46
C THR A 640 -30.74 -23.92 2.14
N PHE A 641 -30.02 -24.69 1.32
CA PHE A 641 -30.50 -25.25 0.06
C PHE A 641 -30.54 -26.77 0.13
N ALA A 642 -31.45 -27.36 -0.63
CA ALA A 642 -31.47 -28.78 -0.95
C ALA A 642 -31.23 -28.98 -2.44
N ALA A 643 -30.33 -29.90 -2.79
CA ALA A 643 -30.19 -30.41 -4.15
C ALA A 643 -31.31 -31.42 -4.47
N ALA A 644 -31.43 -31.82 -5.74
CA ALA A 644 -32.47 -32.75 -6.20
C ALA A 644 -32.38 -34.15 -5.54
N ASN A 645 -31.21 -34.51 -4.98
CA ASN A 645 -31.01 -35.74 -4.21
C ASN A 645 -31.42 -35.62 -2.72
N GLY A 646 -31.84 -34.43 -2.29
CA GLY A 646 -32.23 -34.15 -0.92
C GLY A 646 -31.07 -33.82 0.02
N GLU A 647 -29.82 -33.91 -0.45
CA GLU A 647 -28.66 -33.41 0.30
C GLU A 647 -28.77 -31.91 0.51
N LYS A 648 -28.35 -31.44 1.68
CA LYS A 648 -28.51 -30.04 2.11
C LYS A 648 -27.18 -29.41 2.47
N PHE A 649 -27.07 -28.13 2.19
CA PHE A 649 -25.98 -27.28 2.70
C PHE A 649 -26.51 -25.89 3.02
N THR A 650 -25.84 -25.18 3.93
CA THR A 650 -26.12 -23.78 4.23
C THR A 650 -25.04 -22.88 3.63
N LEU A 651 -25.45 -21.94 2.79
CA LEU A 651 -24.57 -20.88 2.29
C LEU A 651 -24.77 -19.64 3.15
N VAL A 652 -23.67 -19.05 3.62
CA VAL A 652 -23.66 -17.80 4.38
C VAL A 652 -22.82 -16.77 3.64
N VAL A 653 -23.39 -15.59 3.41
CA VAL A 653 -22.71 -14.43 2.81
C VAL A 653 -22.43 -13.42 3.90
N ASN A 654 -21.21 -12.91 3.99
CA ASN A 654 -20.83 -11.89 4.96
C ASN A 654 -20.07 -10.72 4.31
N HIS A 655 -20.04 -9.59 5.01
CA HIS A 655 -19.22 -8.44 4.65
C HIS A 655 -18.78 -7.73 5.94
N LEU A 656 -17.68 -8.19 6.53
CA LEU A 656 -17.16 -7.65 7.80
C LEU A 656 -16.74 -6.19 7.67
N LYS A 657 -16.62 -5.48 8.79
CA LYS A 657 -16.24 -4.05 8.84
C LYS A 657 -14.96 -3.79 8.02
N SER A 658 -14.98 -2.78 7.16
CA SER A 658 -13.82 -2.40 6.34
C SER A 658 -12.62 -1.96 7.21
N LYS A 659 -11.42 -2.30 6.72
CA LYS A 659 -10.11 -1.86 7.25
C LYS A 659 -9.89 -0.35 7.13
N GLY A 660 -10.54 0.29 6.16
CA GLY A 660 -10.39 1.72 5.88
C GLY A 660 -11.13 2.60 6.89
N SER A 661 -10.70 3.88 6.97
CA SER A 661 -11.08 4.90 7.96
C SER A 661 -10.76 4.49 9.39
N CYS A 662 -10.24 5.40 10.22
CA CYS A 662 -9.92 5.10 11.62
C CYS A 662 -10.87 5.88 12.54
N PRO A 663 -11.28 5.29 13.69
CA PRO A 663 -12.04 6.03 14.69
C PRO A 663 -11.21 7.22 15.17
N ALA A 664 -11.87 8.35 15.43
CA ALA A 664 -11.20 9.52 15.97
C ALA A 664 -10.71 9.26 17.40
N ALA A 665 -9.62 9.92 17.81
CA ALA A 665 -9.12 9.81 19.17
C ALA A 665 -10.19 10.29 20.17
N GLY A 666 -10.53 9.43 21.15
CA GLY A 666 -11.56 9.70 22.15
C GLY A 666 -12.98 9.24 21.78
N ASP A 667 -13.18 8.68 20.58
CA ASP A 667 -14.43 7.99 20.25
C ASP A 667 -14.60 6.72 21.11
N ALA A 668 -15.84 6.39 21.48
CA ALA A 668 -16.16 5.15 22.17
C ALA A 668 -15.73 3.92 21.35
N ASP A 669 -15.78 4.05 20.03
CA ASP A 669 -15.37 3.01 19.09
C ASP A 669 -13.85 2.90 18.93
N ALA A 670 -13.05 3.84 19.45
CA ALA A 670 -11.59 3.84 19.28
C ALA A 670 -10.90 2.68 20.01
N ALA A 671 -11.47 2.19 21.10
CA ALA A 671 -10.87 1.13 21.92
C ALA A 671 -10.66 -0.16 21.09
N GLY A 672 -9.40 -0.45 20.76
CA GLY A 672 -9.00 -1.64 19.98
C GLY A 672 -9.24 -1.55 18.46
N ASN A 673 -9.79 -0.44 17.96
CA ASN A 673 -10.05 -0.25 16.53
C ASN A 673 -9.15 0.80 15.87
N THR A 674 -8.24 1.42 16.62
CA THR A 674 -7.12 2.19 16.05
C THR A 674 -6.14 1.27 15.35
N ASP A 675 -5.40 1.79 14.36
CA ASP A 675 -4.35 1.02 13.71
C ASP A 675 -3.21 0.76 14.70
N ALA A 676 -2.87 -0.51 14.90
CA ALA A 676 -1.79 -0.95 15.79
C ALA A 676 -0.42 -0.98 15.08
N GLY A 677 -0.37 -0.70 13.76
CA GLY A 677 0.86 -0.78 12.96
C GLY A 677 1.34 -2.21 12.72
N ASP A 678 0.47 -3.21 12.92
CA ASP A 678 0.79 -4.63 12.79
C ASP A 678 0.41 -5.24 11.42
N GLY A 679 -0.08 -4.40 10.50
CA GLY A 679 -0.53 -4.74 9.15
C GLY A 679 -2.02 -5.04 9.04
N GLN A 680 -2.78 -5.06 10.13
CA GLN A 680 -4.21 -5.37 10.10
C GLN A 680 -5.07 -4.14 9.78
N GLY A 681 -4.56 -2.93 10.00
CA GLY A 681 -5.29 -1.68 9.83
C GLY A 681 -6.38 -1.48 10.89
N CYS A 682 -7.15 -0.40 10.74
CA CYS A 682 -8.20 -0.03 11.67
C CYS A 682 -9.34 -1.07 11.73
N TRP A 683 -10.15 -0.96 12.79
CA TRP A 683 -11.33 -1.81 13.06
C TRP A 683 -11.06 -3.31 13.23
N ASN A 684 -9.83 -3.71 13.57
CA ASN A 684 -9.50 -5.13 13.74
C ASN A 684 -10.29 -5.77 14.89
N ALA A 685 -10.39 -5.12 16.06
CA ALA A 685 -11.16 -5.67 17.18
C ALA A 685 -12.63 -5.91 16.82
N GLN A 686 -13.26 -4.98 16.10
CA GLN A 686 -14.62 -5.16 15.60
C GLN A 686 -14.71 -6.33 14.60
N ARG A 687 -13.79 -6.45 13.64
CA ARG A 687 -13.77 -7.59 12.70
C ARG A 687 -13.60 -8.93 13.41
N VAL A 688 -12.75 -9.00 14.44
CA VAL A 688 -12.59 -10.21 15.27
C VAL A 688 -13.89 -10.55 16.00
N ALA A 689 -14.54 -9.57 16.61
CA ALA A 689 -15.82 -9.77 17.29
C ALA A 689 -16.92 -10.24 16.32
N GLN A 690 -16.98 -9.67 15.12
CA GLN A 690 -17.91 -10.10 14.06
C GLN A 690 -17.61 -11.54 13.60
N ALA A 691 -16.34 -11.91 13.43
CA ALA A 691 -15.94 -13.26 13.05
C ALA A 691 -16.32 -14.31 14.13
N GLN A 692 -16.06 -14.02 15.40
CA GLN A 692 -16.46 -14.88 16.52
C GLN A 692 -17.99 -15.02 16.62
N ARG A 693 -18.71 -13.92 16.42
CA ARG A 693 -20.16 -13.91 16.37
C ARG A 693 -20.68 -14.76 15.20
N LEU A 694 -20.10 -14.62 14.02
CA LEU A 694 -20.45 -15.39 12.82
C LEU A 694 -20.31 -16.90 13.07
N ALA A 695 -19.20 -17.35 13.66
CA ALA A 695 -19.00 -18.75 14.03
C ALA A 695 -20.09 -19.27 14.99
N THR A 696 -20.42 -18.49 16.02
CA THR A 696 -21.42 -18.89 17.02
C THR A 696 -22.83 -18.91 16.43
N TRP A 697 -23.18 -17.90 15.62
CA TRP A 697 -24.48 -17.81 14.98
C TRP A 697 -24.70 -18.91 13.94
N LEU A 698 -23.66 -19.33 13.22
CA LEU A 698 -23.79 -20.39 12.21
C LEU A 698 -24.42 -21.67 12.79
N ALA A 699 -24.11 -22.03 14.04
CA ALA A 699 -24.67 -23.22 14.68
C ALA A 699 -26.20 -23.20 14.80
N THR A 700 -26.83 -22.01 14.82
CA THR A 700 -28.30 -21.85 14.86
C THR A 700 -28.90 -21.52 13.49
N ALA A 701 -28.05 -21.15 12.52
CA ALA A 701 -28.47 -20.66 11.21
C ALA A 701 -28.64 -21.75 10.13
N THR A 702 -28.52 -23.03 10.49
CA THR A 702 -28.32 -24.12 9.52
C THR A 702 -29.55 -24.94 9.13
N ALA A 703 -30.74 -24.64 9.64
CA ALA A 703 -31.96 -25.45 9.38
C ALA A 703 -31.76 -26.98 9.47
N GLY A 704 -30.83 -27.42 10.34
CA GLY A 704 -30.45 -28.83 10.54
C GLY A 704 -29.45 -29.40 9.53
N ALA A 705 -28.91 -28.61 8.61
CA ALA A 705 -27.84 -29.04 7.70
C ALA A 705 -26.48 -29.06 8.42
N PRO A 706 -25.73 -30.19 8.39
CA PRO A 706 -24.39 -30.25 9.01
C PRO A 706 -23.33 -29.50 8.18
N ASP A 707 -23.59 -29.36 6.89
CA ASP A 707 -22.67 -28.75 5.92
C ASP A 707 -22.96 -27.26 5.77
N ALA A 708 -21.96 -26.44 6.06
CA ALA A 708 -22.06 -25.01 5.90
C ALA A 708 -20.79 -24.42 5.27
N LEU A 709 -21.01 -23.37 4.51
CA LEU A 709 -20.00 -22.60 3.79
C LEU A 709 -20.27 -21.11 4.03
N MET A 710 -19.27 -20.42 4.56
CA MET A 710 -19.24 -18.98 4.70
C MET A 710 -18.39 -18.41 3.57
N VAL A 711 -18.96 -17.52 2.78
CA VAL A 711 -18.28 -16.77 1.73
C VAL A 711 -18.47 -15.28 1.95
N GLY A 712 -17.58 -14.49 1.36
CA GLY A 712 -17.74 -13.05 1.28
C GLY A 712 -16.45 -12.31 1.53
N ASP A 713 -16.58 -10.99 1.66
CA ASP A 713 -15.47 -10.09 1.95
C ASP A 713 -15.32 -9.95 3.46
N PHE A 714 -14.32 -10.65 3.99
CA PHE A 714 -14.02 -10.62 5.42
C PHE A 714 -13.21 -9.38 5.82
N ASN A 715 -12.80 -8.55 4.86
CA ASN A 715 -11.93 -7.40 5.08
C ASN A 715 -10.71 -7.76 5.95
N ALA A 716 -10.18 -8.97 5.77
CA ALA A 716 -9.07 -9.51 6.56
C ALA A 716 -8.21 -10.41 5.67
N TYR A 717 -6.89 -10.20 5.69
CA TYR A 717 -5.96 -11.07 4.97
C TYR A 717 -5.84 -12.44 5.65
N ALA A 718 -5.35 -13.44 4.93
CA ALA A 718 -5.47 -14.85 5.32
C ALA A 718 -4.85 -15.25 6.68
N GLN A 719 -3.89 -14.49 7.19
CA GLN A 719 -3.29 -14.73 8.52
C GLN A 719 -3.75 -13.72 9.57
N GLU A 720 -4.69 -12.82 9.26
CA GLU A 720 -5.20 -11.84 10.22
C GLU A 720 -6.13 -12.48 11.26
N ASP A 721 -6.31 -11.77 12.37
CA ASP A 721 -7.05 -12.25 13.54
C ASP A 721 -8.49 -12.68 13.24
N PRO A 722 -9.27 -11.99 12.37
CA PRO A 722 -10.63 -12.43 12.05
C PRO A 722 -10.67 -13.81 11.39
N ILE A 723 -9.75 -14.09 10.46
CA ILE A 723 -9.65 -15.39 9.80
C ILE A 723 -9.14 -16.45 10.77
N ASN A 724 -8.12 -16.13 11.55
CA ASN A 724 -7.59 -17.03 12.57
C ASN A 724 -8.65 -17.41 13.61
N ALA A 725 -9.50 -16.47 14.05
CA ALA A 725 -10.59 -16.74 14.99
C ALA A 725 -11.59 -17.78 14.46
N LEU A 726 -11.83 -17.79 13.15
CA LEU A 726 -12.66 -18.80 12.49
C LEU A 726 -11.90 -20.12 12.35
N THR A 727 -10.68 -20.12 11.82
CA THR A 727 -9.95 -21.36 11.58
C THR A 727 -9.55 -22.08 12.87
N SER A 728 -9.29 -21.34 13.96
CA SER A 728 -8.96 -21.91 15.27
C SER A 728 -10.16 -22.61 15.94
N THR A 729 -11.38 -22.43 15.42
CA THR A 729 -12.60 -23.08 15.92
C THR A 729 -13.06 -24.23 15.02
N GLY A 730 -12.23 -24.66 14.06
CA GLY A 730 -12.46 -25.84 13.23
C GLY A 730 -13.03 -25.56 11.83
N PHE A 731 -13.19 -24.30 11.44
CA PHE A 731 -13.48 -23.94 10.06
C PHE A 731 -12.25 -24.13 9.17
N VAL A 732 -12.47 -24.54 7.93
CA VAL A 732 -11.40 -24.82 6.97
C VAL A 732 -11.41 -23.75 5.87
N ASP A 733 -10.29 -23.04 5.73
CA ASP A 733 -10.03 -22.11 4.61
C ASP A 733 -9.82 -22.90 3.32
N GLN A 734 -10.81 -22.86 2.42
CA GLN A 734 -10.75 -23.60 1.17
C GLN A 734 -9.82 -22.95 0.16
N ILE A 735 -9.69 -21.62 0.15
CA ILE A 735 -8.77 -20.95 -0.78
C ILE A 735 -7.33 -21.31 -0.39
N GLY A 736 -6.97 -21.11 0.87
CA GLY A 736 -5.65 -21.46 1.39
C GLY A 736 -5.30 -22.94 1.25
N ARG A 737 -6.30 -23.83 1.28
CA ARG A 737 -6.11 -25.28 1.06
C ARG A 737 -5.64 -25.62 -0.36
N TYR A 738 -6.11 -24.90 -1.38
CA TYR A 738 -5.75 -25.18 -2.79
C TYR A 738 -4.70 -24.23 -3.34
N ASN A 739 -4.54 -23.04 -2.76
CA ASN A 739 -3.54 -22.04 -3.14
C ASN A 739 -3.20 -21.17 -1.93
N SER A 740 -2.08 -21.43 -1.27
CA SER A 740 -1.68 -20.68 -0.08
C SER A 740 -1.50 -19.18 -0.34
N PHE A 741 -1.02 -18.79 -1.53
CA PHE A 741 -0.87 -17.38 -1.93
C PHE A 741 -2.19 -16.71 -2.31
N GLY A 742 -3.25 -17.48 -2.63
CA GLY A 742 -4.51 -16.99 -3.23
C GLY A 742 -4.89 -15.56 -2.82
N TYR A 743 -5.21 -14.74 -3.82
CA TYR A 743 -5.48 -13.32 -3.66
C TYR A 743 -6.78 -12.94 -4.38
N SER A 744 -7.46 -11.93 -3.83
CA SER A 744 -8.67 -11.35 -4.42
C SER A 744 -8.60 -9.83 -4.53
N TYR A 745 -7.53 -9.22 -4.02
CA TYR A 745 -7.34 -7.78 -3.92
C TYR A 745 -5.86 -7.40 -4.04
N VAL A 746 -5.58 -6.24 -4.63
CA VAL A 746 -4.24 -5.64 -4.71
C VAL A 746 -4.30 -4.25 -4.09
N PHE A 747 -3.49 -4.01 -3.06
CA PHE A 747 -3.43 -2.75 -2.33
C PHE A 747 -1.97 -2.32 -2.15
N ASP A 748 -1.64 -1.07 -2.48
CA ASP A 748 -0.27 -0.51 -2.41
C ASP A 748 0.80 -1.41 -3.06
N GLY A 749 0.40 -2.07 -4.16
CA GLY A 749 1.21 -2.98 -4.94
C GLY A 749 1.37 -4.39 -4.37
N ALA A 750 0.78 -4.70 -3.21
CA ALA A 750 0.82 -6.03 -2.62
C ALA A 750 -0.51 -6.77 -2.81
N ALA A 751 -0.43 -8.04 -3.23
CA ALA A 751 -1.59 -8.90 -3.43
C ALA A 751 -1.90 -9.75 -2.19
N GLY A 752 -3.19 -9.92 -1.89
CA GLY A 752 -3.68 -10.83 -0.85
C GLY A 752 -5.18 -11.10 -0.99
N ARG A 753 -5.73 -12.04 -0.20
CA ARG A 753 -7.16 -12.35 -0.23
C ARG A 753 -7.91 -11.68 0.92
N LEU A 754 -8.93 -10.90 0.57
CA LEU A 754 -9.94 -10.38 1.49
C LEU A 754 -11.25 -11.17 1.37
N ASP A 755 -11.48 -11.78 0.20
CA ASP A 755 -12.61 -12.66 -0.08
C ASP A 755 -12.23 -14.10 0.22
N HIS A 756 -13.00 -14.75 1.09
CA HIS A 756 -12.70 -16.10 1.56
C HIS A 756 -13.85 -17.06 1.31
N ALA A 757 -13.52 -18.36 1.32
CA ALA A 757 -14.47 -19.47 1.41
C ALA A 757 -14.07 -20.36 2.59
N LEU A 758 -14.82 -20.27 3.70
CA LEU A 758 -14.57 -20.99 4.95
C LEU A 758 -15.70 -22.00 5.20
N THR A 759 -15.36 -23.27 5.41
CA THR A 759 -16.37 -24.33 5.56
C THR A 759 -16.32 -25.02 6.91
N THR A 760 -17.42 -25.65 7.31
CA THR A 760 -17.34 -26.71 8.31
C THR A 760 -16.46 -27.86 7.81
N ALA A 761 -15.92 -28.67 8.73
CA ALA A 761 -15.06 -29.80 8.36
C ALA A 761 -15.81 -30.83 7.48
N SER A 762 -17.09 -31.08 7.75
CA SER A 762 -17.92 -32.00 6.95
C SER A 762 -18.08 -31.51 5.51
N MET A 763 -18.32 -30.21 5.33
CA MET A 763 -18.45 -29.59 4.01
C MET A 763 -17.10 -29.55 3.27
N SER A 764 -16.00 -29.36 3.99
CA SER A 764 -14.64 -29.37 3.42
C SER A 764 -14.34 -30.66 2.64
N ALA A 765 -14.85 -31.81 3.09
CA ALA A 765 -14.69 -33.09 2.39
C ALA A 765 -15.44 -33.14 1.03
N LYS A 766 -16.47 -32.29 0.86
CA LYS A 766 -17.28 -32.20 -0.34
C LYS A 766 -16.80 -31.11 -1.31
N VAL A 767 -15.89 -30.23 -0.88
CA VAL A 767 -15.28 -29.22 -1.76
C VAL A 767 -14.28 -29.90 -2.70
N THR A 768 -14.48 -29.73 -4.00
CA THR A 768 -13.57 -30.25 -5.03
C THR A 768 -12.43 -29.29 -5.32
N ARG A 769 -12.71 -27.99 -5.31
CA ARG A 769 -11.75 -26.90 -5.51
C ARG A 769 -12.38 -25.55 -5.15
N ALA A 770 -11.56 -24.60 -4.70
CA ALA A 770 -11.90 -23.19 -4.60
C ALA A 770 -10.82 -22.35 -5.30
N VAL A 771 -11.22 -21.31 -6.03
CA VAL A 771 -10.34 -20.40 -6.78
C VAL A 771 -10.90 -18.99 -6.80
N GLU A 772 -10.03 -18.01 -6.94
CA GLU A 772 -10.36 -16.66 -7.37
C GLU A 772 -10.29 -16.57 -8.89
N TRP A 773 -11.23 -15.86 -9.52
CA TRP A 773 -11.14 -15.55 -10.94
C TRP A 773 -10.63 -14.13 -11.12
N HIS A 774 -9.36 -14.01 -11.52
CA HIS A 774 -8.66 -12.73 -11.61
C HIS A 774 -9.15 -11.86 -12.78
N ILE A 775 -10.28 -11.17 -12.57
CA ILE A 775 -10.90 -10.24 -13.53
C ILE A 775 -10.88 -8.79 -13.04
N ASN A 776 -10.54 -8.53 -11.77
CA ASN A 776 -10.73 -7.22 -11.14
C ASN A 776 -9.47 -6.69 -10.48
N ALA A 777 -8.86 -7.46 -9.56
CA ALA A 777 -7.77 -6.99 -8.70
C ALA A 777 -6.53 -6.56 -9.50
N ASP A 778 -6.30 -7.20 -10.65
CA ASP A 778 -5.14 -6.94 -11.50
C ASP A 778 -5.36 -5.83 -12.53
N GLU A 779 -6.58 -5.33 -12.69
CA GLU A 779 -6.93 -4.40 -13.77
C GLU A 779 -6.81 -2.93 -13.34
N PRO A 780 -6.33 -2.04 -14.21
CA PRO A 780 -6.21 -0.62 -13.91
C PRO A 780 -7.59 0.03 -13.77
N ALA A 781 -7.71 1.03 -12.91
CA ALA A 781 -8.98 1.74 -12.69
C ALA A 781 -9.52 2.40 -13.97
N ILE A 782 -8.66 2.84 -14.90
CA ILE A 782 -9.09 3.59 -16.10
C ILE A 782 -10.07 2.84 -17.02
N ILE A 783 -10.10 1.50 -16.96
CA ILE A 783 -11.01 0.65 -17.77
C ILE A 783 -12.34 0.30 -17.08
N ASP A 784 -12.56 0.86 -15.89
CA ASP A 784 -13.78 0.67 -15.09
C ASP A 784 -15.03 1.29 -15.75
N TYR A 785 -16.12 1.33 -15.00
CA TYR A 785 -17.41 1.83 -15.46
C TYR A 785 -17.56 3.36 -15.36
N ASN A 786 -16.69 4.05 -14.62
CA ASN A 786 -16.78 5.48 -14.39
C ASN A 786 -16.64 6.28 -15.69
N THR A 787 -17.06 7.53 -15.74
CA THR A 787 -16.89 8.40 -16.92
C THR A 787 -15.96 9.57 -16.66
N GLU A 788 -15.67 9.84 -15.39
CA GLU A 788 -14.78 10.91 -14.97
C GLU A 788 -13.36 10.70 -15.51
N PHE A 789 -12.67 11.81 -15.78
CA PHE A 789 -11.26 11.84 -16.18
C PHE A 789 -10.89 11.16 -17.51
N LYS A 790 -11.90 10.90 -18.36
CA LYS A 790 -11.73 10.38 -19.73
C LYS A 790 -12.73 11.02 -20.69
N GLN A 791 -12.51 10.86 -21.99
CA GLN A 791 -13.42 11.36 -23.02
C GLN A 791 -14.79 10.66 -22.95
N PRO A 792 -15.90 11.33 -23.30
CA PRO A 792 -16.01 12.75 -23.66
C PRO A 792 -16.15 13.69 -22.45
N ALA A 793 -16.22 13.17 -21.21
CA ALA A 793 -16.43 13.99 -20.01
C ALA A 793 -15.27 14.98 -19.76
N CYS A 794 -14.05 14.62 -20.17
CA CYS A 794 -12.88 15.49 -20.17
C CYS A 794 -12.28 15.58 -21.58
N ALA A 795 -12.43 16.73 -22.24
CA ALA A 795 -12.05 16.95 -23.64
C ALA A 795 -10.55 16.90 -23.94
N THR A 796 -9.68 16.96 -22.92
CA THR A 796 -8.21 16.85 -23.07
C THR A 796 -7.65 15.50 -22.61
N CYS A 797 -8.45 14.70 -21.88
CA CYS A 797 -8.04 13.43 -21.31
C CYS A 797 -7.95 12.32 -22.37
N GLY A 798 -7.37 11.18 -21.98
CA GLY A 798 -7.35 9.96 -22.79
C GLY A 798 -8.76 9.44 -23.16
N PRO A 799 -8.86 8.57 -24.18
CA PRO A 799 -10.13 8.00 -24.63
C PRO A 799 -10.80 7.15 -23.53
N ASP A 800 -12.11 6.90 -23.66
CA ASP A 800 -12.79 5.93 -22.81
C ASP A 800 -12.38 4.51 -23.20
N TYR A 801 -11.73 3.81 -22.28
CA TYR A 801 -11.30 2.42 -22.48
C TYR A 801 -12.34 1.40 -22.00
N TYR A 802 -13.57 1.84 -21.72
CA TYR A 802 -14.66 0.95 -21.37
C TYR A 802 -14.83 -0.20 -22.36
N THR A 803 -14.98 -1.39 -21.81
CA THR A 803 -15.53 -2.53 -22.53
C THR A 803 -16.58 -3.22 -21.67
N ALA A 804 -17.66 -3.69 -22.29
CA ALA A 804 -18.70 -4.48 -21.63
C ALA A 804 -18.25 -5.94 -21.43
N THR A 805 -17.10 -6.12 -20.78
CA THR A 805 -16.51 -7.42 -20.42
C THR A 805 -16.51 -7.57 -18.90
N PRO A 806 -16.32 -8.79 -18.36
CA PRO A 806 -16.21 -9.01 -16.91
C PRO A 806 -15.09 -8.21 -16.23
N TYR A 807 -14.06 -7.78 -16.98
CA TYR A 807 -12.87 -7.18 -16.41
C TYR A 807 -13.11 -5.80 -15.79
N ARG A 808 -12.57 -5.59 -14.59
CA ARG A 808 -12.79 -4.38 -13.77
C ARG A 808 -14.28 -4.06 -13.62
N SER A 809 -15.08 -5.11 -13.39
CA SER A 809 -16.47 -5.01 -12.93
C SER A 809 -16.54 -4.62 -11.45
N SER A 810 -15.48 -4.94 -10.71
CA SER A 810 -15.26 -4.63 -9.31
C SER A 810 -13.77 -4.33 -9.07
N ASP A 811 -13.40 -4.05 -7.83
CA ASP A 811 -12.02 -4.05 -7.33
C ASP A 811 -11.62 -5.36 -6.63
N HIS A 812 -12.59 -6.23 -6.37
CA HIS A 812 -12.37 -7.56 -5.81
C HIS A 812 -12.60 -8.66 -6.86
N ASP A 813 -11.73 -9.67 -6.89
CA ASP A 813 -11.94 -10.86 -7.70
C ASP A 813 -13.03 -11.76 -7.09
N PRO A 814 -13.97 -12.30 -7.90
CA PRO A 814 -14.94 -13.27 -7.42
C PRO A 814 -14.28 -14.59 -7.02
N VAL A 815 -14.78 -15.18 -5.93
CA VAL A 815 -14.45 -16.54 -5.50
C VAL A 815 -15.43 -17.52 -6.16
N VAL A 816 -14.90 -18.60 -6.73
CA VAL A 816 -15.65 -19.69 -7.35
C VAL A 816 -15.23 -21.01 -6.72
N LEU A 817 -16.19 -21.86 -6.39
CA LEU A 817 -15.91 -23.16 -5.76
C LEU A 817 -16.85 -24.25 -6.25
N GLY A 818 -16.31 -25.46 -6.32
CA GLY A 818 -17.01 -26.67 -6.74
C GLY A 818 -17.33 -27.55 -5.55
N LEU A 819 -18.53 -28.12 -5.56
CA LEU A 819 -18.98 -29.08 -4.55
C LEU A 819 -19.37 -30.38 -5.23
N GLN A 820 -18.94 -31.49 -4.63
CA GLN A 820 -19.45 -32.82 -4.93
C GLN A 820 -20.47 -33.20 -3.86
N LEU A 821 -21.75 -32.93 -4.14
CA LEU A 821 -22.86 -33.21 -3.26
C LEU A 821 -23.68 -34.38 -3.81
N SER A 822 -23.17 -35.59 -3.62
CA SER A 822 -23.85 -36.85 -3.95
C SER A 822 -24.43 -37.49 -2.70
N LYS A 823 -25.63 -38.07 -2.79
CA LYS A 823 -26.21 -38.84 -1.70
C LYS A 823 -25.71 -40.27 -1.76
N VAL A 824 -25.25 -40.81 -0.63
CA VAL A 824 -24.83 -42.21 -0.54
C VAL A 824 -26.05 -43.07 -0.21
N ILE A 825 -26.30 -44.07 -1.04
CA ILE A 825 -27.33 -45.09 -0.84
C ILE A 825 -26.63 -46.43 -0.75
N GLN A 826 -26.72 -47.07 0.41
CA GLN A 826 -26.03 -48.32 0.70
C GLN A 826 -27.05 -49.40 1.06
N GLY A 827 -26.97 -50.53 0.37
CA GLY A 827 -27.72 -51.73 0.70
C GLY A 827 -27.07 -52.53 1.84
N THR A 828 -27.59 -53.72 2.04
CA THR A 828 -27.18 -54.66 3.08
C THR A 828 -26.24 -55.72 2.50
N SER A 829 -26.08 -56.86 3.18
CA SER A 829 -25.44 -58.05 2.61
C SER A 829 -26.45 -59.02 1.98
N GLY A 830 -27.70 -58.59 1.83
CA GLY A 830 -28.81 -59.37 1.31
C GLY A 830 -29.08 -59.06 -0.17
N ARG A 831 -30.19 -59.57 -0.72
CA ARG A 831 -30.65 -59.12 -2.04
C ARG A 831 -31.51 -57.89 -1.88
N ASP A 832 -31.00 -56.75 -2.25
CA ASP A 832 -31.65 -55.47 -2.09
C ASP A 832 -32.28 -54.96 -3.39
N THR A 833 -33.31 -54.12 -3.24
CA THR A 833 -33.84 -53.31 -4.34
C THR A 833 -33.66 -51.86 -3.96
N LEU A 834 -32.65 -51.21 -4.54
CA LEU A 834 -32.28 -49.83 -4.24
C LEU A 834 -32.78 -48.92 -5.36
N THR A 835 -33.41 -47.81 -4.99
CA THR A 835 -33.84 -46.76 -5.91
C THR A 835 -33.21 -45.44 -5.47
N GLY A 836 -32.48 -44.82 -6.39
CA GLY A 836 -31.88 -43.52 -6.26
C GLY A 836 -32.90 -42.40 -6.25
N SER A 837 -32.37 -41.19 -6.20
CA SER A 837 -33.12 -39.95 -6.12
C SER A 837 -33.30 -39.31 -7.50
N ALA A 838 -33.73 -38.05 -7.52
CA ALA A 838 -33.75 -37.26 -8.76
C ALA A 838 -32.42 -36.52 -9.02
N GLY A 839 -31.49 -36.52 -8.07
CA GLY A 839 -30.17 -35.90 -8.19
C GLY A 839 -29.07 -36.94 -8.26
N ASP A 840 -27.82 -36.50 -8.11
CA ASP A 840 -26.67 -37.39 -8.23
C ASP A 840 -26.53 -38.27 -6.98
N ASP A 841 -26.46 -39.58 -7.18
CA ASP A 841 -26.33 -40.57 -6.13
C ASP A 841 -25.06 -41.43 -6.29
N THR A 842 -24.51 -41.85 -5.15
CA THR A 842 -23.50 -42.92 -5.07
C THR A 842 -24.19 -44.15 -4.49
N ILE A 843 -24.36 -45.17 -5.33
CA ILE A 843 -25.12 -46.38 -4.99
C ILE A 843 -24.15 -47.54 -4.76
N ILE A 844 -24.24 -48.13 -3.58
CA ILE A 844 -23.47 -49.31 -3.17
C ILE A 844 -24.51 -50.41 -2.90
N GLY A 845 -24.62 -51.40 -3.78
CA GLY A 845 -25.51 -52.56 -3.58
C GLY A 845 -25.13 -53.30 -2.29
N GLY A 846 -23.86 -53.70 -2.20
CA GLY A 846 -23.35 -54.49 -1.10
C GLY A 846 -23.13 -55.93 -1.54
N GLU A 847 -23.03 -56.86 -0.59
CA GLU A 847 -23.02 -58.28 -0.96
C GLU A 847 -24.44 -58.71 -1.31
N GLY A 848 -24.63 -59.54 -2.33
CA GLY A 848 -25.97 -59.89 -2.78
C GLY A 848 -26.07 -59.87 -4.29
N ALA A 849 -27.26 -60.18 -4.79
CA ALA A 849 -27.59 -59.93 -6.19
C ALA A 849 -28.70 -58.88 -6.18
N ASP A 850 -28.29 -57.63 -6.36
CA ASP A 850 -29.15 -56.47 -6.09
C ASP A 850 -29.80 -55.95 -7.37
N THR A 851 -30.94 -55.29 -7.20
CA THR A 851 -31.58 -54.52 -8.28
C THR A 851 -31.42 -53.04 -7.98
N LEU A 852 -30.60 -52.37 -8.78
CA LEU A 852 -30.21 -50.97 -8.56
C LEU A 852 -30.85 -50.08 -9.64
N THR A 853 -31.56 -49.05 -9.22
CA THR A 853 -32.14 -48.03 -10.12
C THR A 853 -31.57 -46.68 -9.71
N GLY A 854 -30.90 -45.96 -10.60
CA GLY A 854 -30.25 -44.67 -10.30
C GLY A 854 -31.23 -43.51 -10.23
N GLY A 855 -32.24 -43.51 -11.10
CA GLY A 855 -33.16 -42.39 -11.29
C GLY A 855 -32.58 -41.31 -12.20
N ALA A 856 -32.88 -40.05 -11.90
CA ALA A 856 -32.29 -38.93 -12.64
C ALA A 856 -30.87 -38.62 -12.12
N GLY A 857 -30.29 -37.46 -12.48
CA GLY A 857 -28.92 -37.13 -12.05
C GLY A 857 -27.81 -37.97 -12.68
N VAL A 858 -26.57 -37.67 -12.34
CA VAL A 858 -25.36 -38.43 -12.70
C VAL A 858 -25.04 -39.37 -11.55
N ASN A 859 -25.19 -40.68 -11.78
CA ASN A 859 -25.09 -41.69 -10.74
C ASN A 859 -23.77 -42.46 -10.81
N THR A 860 -23.23 -42.84 -9.65
CA THR A 860 -22.05 -43.69 -9.55
C THR A 860 -22.40 -44.98 -8.82
N TYR A 861 -22.23 -46.11 -9.48
CA TYR A 861 -22.42 -47.45 -8.90
C TYR A 861 -21.08 -48.00 -8.48
N VAL A 862 -20.90 -48.23 -7.18
CA VAL A 862 -19.60 -48.56 -6.59
C VAL A 862 -19.52 -50.04 -6.25
N TYR A 863 -18.50 -50.71 -6.78
CA TYR A 863 -18.17 -52.10 -6.47
C TYR A 863 -16.86 -52.15 -5.68
N ASN A 864 -16.95 -52.62 -4.44
CA ASN A 864 -15.83 -52.67 -3.50
C ASN A 864 -15.14 -54.04 -3.48
N SER A 865 -15.88 -55.11 -3.77
CA SER A 865 -15.36 -56.48 -3.74
C SER A 865 -16.08 -57.40 -4.72
N ILE A 866 -15.50 -58.58 -4.99
CA ILE A 866 -16.15 -59.59 -5.84
C ILE A 866 -17.41 -60.20 -5.19
N ARG A 867 -17.62 -59.97 -3.89
CA ARG A 867 -18.83 -60.42 -3.18
C ARG A 867 -20.05 -59.60 -3.57
N ASP A 868 -19.82 -58.43 -4.14
CA ASP A 868 -20.80 -57.50 -4.67
C ASP A 868 -21.29 -57.93 -6.08
N ALA A 869 -20.91 -59.13 -6.55
CA ALA A 869 -21.22 -59.60 -7.89
C ALA A 869 -22.59 -60.25 -7.98
N GLY A 870 -23.33 -59.93 -9.03
CA GLY A 870 -24.65 -60.47 -9.33
C GLY A 870 -25.73 -59.41 -9.58
N ASP A 871 -25.35 -58.14 -9.52
CA ASP A 871 -26.28 -57.02 -9.59
C ASP A 871 -26.91 -56.82 -10.96
N THR A 872 -28.06 -56.13 -10.96
CA THR A 872 -28.72 -55.61 -12.14
C THR A 872 -28.98 -54.12 -11.96
N ILE A 873 -28.38 -53.29 -12.83
CA ILE A 873 -28.70 -51.87 -12.92
C ILE A 873 -29.80 -51.69 -13.97
N THR A 874 -30.90 -51.06 -13.60
CA THR A 874 -32.13 -51.04 -14.41
C THR A 874 -32.20 -49.89 -15.42
N ASP A 875 -31.44 -48.82 -15.21
CA ASP A 875 -31.57 -47.54 -15.94
C ASP A 875 -30.24 -46.83 -16.22
N PHE A 876 -29.12 -47.57 -16.25
CA PHE A 876 -27.80 -47.02 -16.52
C PHE A 876 -27.79 -46.21 -17.83
N ALA A 877 -27.35 -44.95 -17.77
CA ALA A 877 -27.25 -44.06 -18.92
C ALA A 877 -25.77 -43.86 -19.34
N PRO A 878 -25.30 -44.50 -20.42
CA PRO A 878 -23.91 -44.35 -20.89
C PRO A 878 -23.53 -42.89 -21.17
N GLY A 879 -22.35 -42.49 -20.69
CA GLY A 879 -21.82 -41.13 -20.80
C GLY A 879 -22.40 -40.13 -19.81
N LYS A 880 -23.30 -40.60 -18.95
CA LYS A 880 -23.84 -39.84 -17.82
C LYS A 880 -23.47 -40.54 -16.52
N ASP A 881 -23.82 -41.81 -16.38
CA ASP A 881 -23.55 -42.59 -15.17
C ASP A 881 -22.19 -43.29 -15.22
N LEU A 882 -21.69 -43.68 -14.05
CA LEU A 882 -20.37 -44.25 -13.84
C LEU A 882 -20.46 -45.58 -13.08
N ILE A 883 -19.61 -46.53 -13.44
CA ILE A 883 -19.34 -47.74 -12.65
C ILE A 883 -17.94 -47.60 -12.06
N ASP A 884 -17.87 -47.51 -10.74
CA ASP A 884 -16.61 -47.40 -10.01
C ASP A 884 -16.10 -48.76 -9.56
N LEU A 885 -14.99 -49.17 -10.16
CA LEU A 885 -14.33 -50.46 -9.95
C LEU A 885 -13.02 -50.30 -9.19
N ARG A 886 -12.64 -49.09 -8.75
CA ARG A 886 -11.32 -48.83 -8.14
C ARG A 886 -11.02 -49.74 -6.96
N ASN A 887 -11.96 -49.84 -6.04
CA ASN A 887 -11.80 -50.62 -4.81
C ASN A 887 -11.79 -52.12 -5.12
N LEU A 888 -12.69 -52.59 -5.97
CA LEU A 888 -12.70 -53.98 -6.46
C LEU A 888 -11.37 -54.35 -7.12
N LEU A 889 -10.89 -53.57 -8.10
CA LEU A 889 -9.65 -53.87 -8.82
C LEU A 889 -8.43 -53.84 -7.89
N ALA A 890 -8.38 -52.88 -6.95
CA ALA A 890 -7.34 -52.84 -5.93
C ALA A 890 -7.38 -54.07 -5.00
N SER A 891 -8.58 -54.55 -4.64
CA SER A 891 -8.75 -55.75 -3.81
C SER A 891 -8.24 -57.03 -4.48
N LEU A 892 -8.16 -57.03 -5.82
CA LEU A 892 -7.61 -58.12 -6.63
C LEU A 892 -6.10 -57.95 -6.90
N GLY A 893 -5.47 -56.91 -6.35
CA GLY A 893 -4.04 -56.63 -6.56
C GLY A 893 -3.70 -56.05 -7.94
N TRP A 894 -4.69 -55.58 -8.70
CA TRP A 894 -4.45 -55.02 -10.03
C TRP A 894 -3.80 -53.63 -9.96
N THR A 895 -2.79 -53.41 -10.80
CA THR A 895 -2.02 -52.15 -10.89
C THR A 895 -1.93 -51.58 -12.32
N GLY A 896 -2.55 -52.23 -13.31
CA GLY A 896 -2.54 -51.84 -14.72
C GLY A 896 -3.41 -50.61 -15.02
N THR A 897 -3.41 -50.09 -16.26
CA THR A 897 -4.03 -48.80 -16.65
C THR A 897 -5.45 -48.90 -17.14
N ASP A 898 -5.78 -50.01 -17.78
CA ASP A 898 -7.07 -50.26 -18.38
C ASP A 898 -7.40 -51.74 -18.16
N ALA A 899 -8.30 -52.00 -17.20
CA ALA A 899 -8.61 -53.37 -16.79
C ALA A 899 -9.30 -54.16 -17.90
N VAL A 900 -9.86 -53.49 -18.91
CA VAL A 900 -10.46 -54.15 -20.08
C VAL A 900 -9.37 -54.57 -21.05
N THR A 901 -8.43 -53.69 -21.36
CA THR A 901 -7.27 -54.02 -22.20
C THR A 901 -6.37 -55.08 -21.55
N ASP A 902 -6.23 -55.05 -20.22
CA ASP A 902 -5.46 -56.02 -19.45
C ASP A 902 -6.18 -57.38 -19.30
N GLY A 903 -7.41 -57.50 -19.77
CA GLY A 903 -8.19 -58.75 -19.74
C GLY A 903 -8.75 -59.12 -18.36
N LEU A 904 -8.77 -58.20 -17.39
CA LEU A 904 -9.43 -58.43 -16.09
C LEU A 904 -10.92 -58.14 -16.15
N VAL A 905 -11.34 -57.17 -16.95
CA VAL A 905 -12.75 -56.80 -17.13
C VAL A 905 -13.13 -57.06 -18.59
N ARG A 906 -14.35 -57.54 -18.84
CA ARG A 906 -14.90 -57.56 -20.20
C ARG A 906 -16.34 -57.09 -20.21
N LEU A 907 -16.72 -56.47 -21.32
CA LEU A 907 -18.09 -56.04 -21.60
C LEU A 907 -18.70 -57.04 -22.58
N GLN A 908 -19.77 -57.71 -22.18
CA GLN A 908 -20.39 -58.79 -22.95
C GLN A 908 -21.88 -58.54 -23.12
N ASP A 909 -22.36 -58.47 -24.36
CA ASP A 909 -23.80 -58.42 -24.62
C ASP A 909 -24.46 -59.74 -24.20
N VAL A 910 -25.57 -59.61 -23.47
CA VAL A 910 -26.44 -60.69 -22.97
C VAL A 910 -27.91 -60.33 -23.26
N ALA A 911 -28.84 -61.28 -23.09
CA ALA A 911 -30.25 -61.06 -23.45
C ALA A 911 -30.90 -59.85 -22.75
N ALA A 912 -30.43 -59.48 -21.56
CA ALA A 912 -30.97 -58.37 -20.77
C ALA A 912 -30.28 -57.02 -21.05
N GLY A 913 -29.15 -56.98 -21.77
CA GLY A 913 -28.31 -55.80 -21.97
C GLY A 913 -26.82 -56.14 -21.94
N CYS A 914 -26.01 -55.39 -21.21
CA CYS A 914 -24.56 -55.58 -21.15
C CYS A 914 -24.13 -56.11 -19.79
N ALA A 915 -23.49 -57.27 -19.76
CA ALA A 915 -22.82 -57.77 -18.56
C ALA A 915 -21.40 -57.18 -18.48
N VAL A 916 -21.13 -56.45 -17.40
CA VAL A 916 -19.76 -56.13 -16.97
C VAL A 916 -19.27 -57.33 -16.19
N GLN A 917 -18.28 -58.03 -16.74
CA GLN A 917 -17.75 -59.26 -16.16
C GLN A 917 -16.32 -59.04 -15.71
N ILE A 918 -15.93 -59.73 -14.63
CA ILE A 918 -14.60 -59.65 -14.05
C ILE A 918 -13.97 -61.04 -13.93
N ASP A 919 -12.69 -61.10 -14.26
CA ASP A 919 -11.80 -62.23 -14.02
C ASP A 919 -10.97 -61.94 -12.77
N THR A 920 -11.12 -62.79 -11.75
CA THR A 920 -10.56 -62.56 -10.42
C THR A 920 -9.11 -62.97 -10.27
N ASP A 921 -8.59 -63.84 -11.13
CA ASP A 921 -7.17 -64.25 -11.13
C ASP A 921 -6.43 -63.81 -12.39
N GLY A 922 -7.12 -63.06 -13.26
CA GLY A 922 -6.56 -62.37 -14.43
C GLY A 922 -6.38 -63.31 -15.63
N PRO A 923 -5.95 -62.79 -16.78
CA PRO A 923 -6.01 -63.50 -18.07
C PRO A 923 -5.15 -64.76 -18.14
N THR A 924 -4.21 -64.95 -17.20
CA THR A 924 -3.35 -66.14 -17.09
C THR A 924 -3.86 -67.15 -16.06
N GLY A 925 -4.90 -66.79 -15.31
CA GLY A 925 -5.52 -67.59 -14.28
C GLY A 925 -6.48 -68.65 -14.84
N THR A 926 -7.11 -69.38 -13.93
CA THR A 926 -8.07 -70.45 -14.28
C THR A 926 -9.51 -70.09 -13.91
N ALA A 927 -9.73 -68.96 -13.22
CA ALA A 927 -11.07 -68.53 -12.89
C ALA A 927 -11.82 -68.14 -14.17
N ALA A 928 -13.10 -68.53 -14.23
CA ALA A 928 -13.97 -68.04 -15.29
C ALA A 928 -14.41 -66.61 -14.98
N PHE A 929 -14.60 -65.79 -16.02
CA PHE A 929 -15.26 -64.50 -15.90
C PHE A 929 -16.61 -64.64 -15.17
N ARG A 930 -16.79 -63.83 -14.13
CA ARG A 930 -18.03 -63.72 -13.37
C ARG A 930 -18.73 -62.42 -13.72
N THR A 931 -20.05 -62.47 -13.91
CA THR A 931 -20.84 -61.24 -14.07
C THR A 931 -20.84 -60.48 -12.75
N LEU A 932 -20.23 -59.30 -12.76
CA LEU A 932 -20.27 -58.35 -11.65
C LEU A 932 -21.65 -57.68 -11.63
N VAL A 933 -22.03 -57.09 -12.77
CA VAL A 933 -23.29 -56.36 -12.92
C VAL A 933 -23.83 -56.49 -14.35
N THR A 934 -25.15 -56.55 -14.47
CA THR A 934 -25.87 -56.46 -15.75
C THR A 934 -26.51 -55.08 -15.90
N LEU A 935 -26.15 -54.35 -16.95
CA LEU A 935 -26.74 -53.06 -17.31
C LEU A 935 -27.92 -53.28 -18.25
N ARG A 936 -29.14 -53.16 -17.73
CA ARG A 936 -30.35 -53.49 -18.46
C ARG A 936 -30.58 -52.52 -19.61
N GLY A 937 -30.85 -53.04 -20.81
CA GLY A 937 -31.16 -52.23 -21.99
C GLY A 937 -29.99 -51.44 -22.59
N VAL A 938 -28.78 -51.61 -22.06
CA VAL A 938 -27.53 -51.02 -22.60
C VAL A 938 -26.75 -52.11 -23.31
N SER A 939 -26.27 -51.87 -24.53
CA SER A 939 -25.34 -52.77 -25.21
C SER A 939 -23.88 -52.42 -24.89
N ALA A 940 -22.98 -53.41 -24.98
CA ALA A 940 -21.55 -53.22 -24.75
C ALA A 940 -20.95 -52.15 -25.67
N SER A 941 -21.48 -52.03 -26.90
CA SER A 941 -21.05 -51.03 -27.88
C SER A 941 -21.36 -49.57 -27.50
N GLN A 942 -22.30 -49.33 -26.58
CA GLN A 942 -22.65 -47.99 -26.12
C GLN A 942 -21.72 -47.50 -24.99
N LEU A 943 -20.97 -48.42 -24.39
CA LEU A 943 -20.04 -48.12 -23.32
C LEU A 943 -18.68 -47.73 -23.89
N VAL A 944 -18.10 -46.69 -23.30
CA VAL A 944 -16.73 -46.24 -23.55
C VAL A 944 -15.97 -46.39 -22.25
N VAL A 945 -15.01 -47.31 -22.21
CA VAL A 945 -14.28 -47.69 -20.98
C VAL A 945 -13.73 -46.47 -20.24
N SER A 946 -13.06 -45.55 -20.95
CA SER A 946 -12.46 -44.34 -20.35
C SER A 946 -13.48 -43.30 -19.87
N ARG A 947 -14.76 -43.45 -20.20
CA ARG A 947 -15.85 -42.54 -19.88
C ARG A 947 -16.73 -43.11 -18.78
N ASP A 948 -17.11 -44.38 -18.90
CA ASP A 948 -18.16 -45.01 -18.09
C ASP A 948 -17.62 -45.88 -16.94
N LEU A 949 -16.35 -46.33 -17.03
CA LEU A 949 -15.71 -47.13 -15.98
C LEU A 949 -14.64 -46.32 -15.26
N VAL A 950 -14.79 -46.16 -13.94
CA VAL A 950 -13.77 -45.57 -13.08
C VAL A 950 -12.90 -46.70 -12.54
N GLN A 951 -11.72 -46.87 -13.13
CA GLN A 951 -10.84 -48.01 -12.82
C GLN A 951 -9.65 -47.64 -11.92
N ARG A 952 -9.33 -46.35 -11.79
CA ARG A 952 -8.22 -45.86 -10.97
C ARG A 952 -8.57 -44.58 -10.25
N THR A 953 -7.94 -44.34 -9.11
CA THR A 953 -7.87 -43.00 -8.55
C THR A 953 -7.08 -42.14 -9.52
N THR A 954 -7.75 -41.25 -10.25
CA THR A 954 -7.08 -40.10 -10.85
C THR A 954 -6.51 -39.33 -9.67
N VAL A 955 -5.25 -39.57 -9.34
CA VAL A 955 -4.47 -38.57 -8.63
C VAL A 955 -4.56 -37.38 -9.58
N PHE A 956 -5.34 -36.37 -9.22
CA PHE A 956 -5.17 -35.03 -9.76
C PHE A 956 -3.78 -34.59 -9.29
N ALA A 957 -2.74 -35.17 -9.90
CA ALA A 957 -1.42 -34.60 -9.90
C ALA A 957 -1.66 -33.26 -10.58
N GLU A 958 -1.62 -32.20 -9.77
CA GLU A 958 -1.42 -30.85 -10.23
C GLU A 958 -0.51 -30.94 -11.44
N ARG A 959 -1.03 -30.59 -12.63
CA ARG A 959 -0.15 -30.22 -13.72
C ARG A 959 0.55 -28.96 -13.23
N LYS A 960 1.62 -29.13 -12.44
CA LYS A 960 2.72 -28.18 -12.30
C LYS A 960 3.35 -28.08 -13.69
N LYS A 961 2.68 -27.37 -14.58
CA LYS A 961 3.37 -26.76 -15.71
C LYS A 961 4.15 -25.59 -15.11
N LYS A 962 5.46 -25.65 -15.32
CA LYS A 962 6.38 -24.53 -15.15
C LYS A 962 5.84 -23.27 -15.81
#